data_AF-A0A9W8J4Z1-F1
#
_entry.id   AF-A0A9W8J4Z1-F1
#
_cell.length_a   1.000
_cell.length_b   1.000
_cell.length_c   1.000
_cell.angle_alpha   90.00
_cell.angle_beta   90.00
_cell.angle_gamma   90.00
#
_symmetry.space_group_name_H-M   'P 1'
#
loop_
_entity.id
_entity.type
_entity.pdbx_description
1 polymer ?
#
loop_
_entity_poly.entity_id
_entity_poly.type
_entity_poly.pdbx_seq_one_letter_code
_entity_poly.pdbx_strand_id
1 'polypeptide(L)'
;MDYATTKAWSYGHFSDVPWILWGYDVNCQYDRHHKERVEASDYLSFPEGLENKIYYAIGTWHVHGHKPECYPRYATTFIKGSGVRSAEILESRWSQLNPAASSLRYMTLAHRAEMLDALMNDINWKTMVKLAGDIISSFVDALDSRDDACLEFDKLDSTCSEELRAKWLAQEEKAHANRLQDVKSMDIYSSALDQAPALIEIEVQQMDKELEEGNVGLTTWLVTGIEIQQQQIRLKAAQQKHQSPTPKQEVEISRMKEKLIQKLDKLMTNAEQLFPALDFDELEYRDAVVFNAMMQSPVPLPSQLKGKLPPALKQAAAVELELRIGEANDALQGVRTQIGYKSYIFRKQIRTWKGKKRRTRGYDNIQRSNEELIIQRKLYNNALEALKNLGAGEKILSKYKEIKKDDLRTITAIADSNARGQSRSTLAWFWSLDVAGDSDGNEYLEEYLFWSEVQGVAEPIDVPRELEAILPDLILAARTCAAAWANRVQLPWSSVQYTDTLPQSSNGWNKRAEERMAGRFPPAFNQPWPRLTSPTIFVDSEARVSGWYLPGVLTPNTIKVVSEACATLRGECPALWDDSQQARVSYCSHYRDSLEGGTPEPSTTPETKHSVVKFLKTTAPTMCVLSAILRIVHPEEYEKSVRLEKKFARCAAVPDRYELLELIQHWTFPFHCLDIEANPGTGVFRDDRGVSGGINILAAFGTFADGEVSIPSIGVTCNYNPGTIFCLPPRLYRHSFDPINGTHFTIDSHCCQWTRSQMFREPQLLDTQLHTTVLPPKFGSKERRSHGGTPVTYIYTPTLHFSYPYLAD
;
A
#
# COMPACT_ATOMS: atom_id res chain seq x y z
N MET A 1 -18.54 -17.21 15.54
CA MET A 1 -17.36 -16.77 14.79
C MET A 1 -16.32 -17.86 14.72
N ASP A 2 -15.84 -18.39 15.86
CA ASP A 2 -14.82 -19.45 15.92
C ASP A 2 -15.06 -20.62 14.94
N TYR A 3 -16.28 -21.18 14.90
CA TYR A 3 -16.62 -22.23 13.92
C TYR A 3 -16.44 -21.78 12.47
N ALA A 4 -16.90 -20.57 12.12
CA ALA A 4 -16.83 -20.07 10.76
C ALA A 4 -15.39 -19.80 10.33
N THR A 5 -14.57 -19.25 11.22
CA THR A 5 -13.15 -18.95 10.95
C THR A 5 -12.32 -20.21 10.82
N THR A 6 -12.40 -21.15 11.77
CA THR A 6 -11.63 -22.39 11.70
C THR A 6 -12.03 -23.26 10.51
N LYS A 7 -13.32 -23.32 10.16
CA LYS A 7 -13.76 -24.05 8.98
C LYS A 7 -13.31 -23.37 7.69
N ALA A 8 -13.42 -22.05 7.59
CA ALA A 8 -12.88 -21.31 6.45
C ALA A 8 -11.38 -21.58 6.25
N TRP A 9 -10.60 -21.60 7.34
CA TRP A 9 -9.18 -21.88 7.25
C TRP A 9 -8.85 -23.32 6.87
N SER A 10 -9.64 -24.28 7.35
CA SER A 10 -9.48 -25.69 6.96
C SER A 10 -9.76 -25.94 5.47
N TYR A 11 -10.72 -25.23 4.88
CA TYR A 11 -11.04 -25.35 3.44
C TYR A 11 -10.05 -24.60 2.55
N GLY A 12 -9.33 -23.61 3.09
CA GLY A 12 -8.39 -22.78 2.33
C GLY A 12 -7.00 -23.39 2.13
N HIS A 13 -6.73 -24.59 2.66
CA HIS A 13 -5.41 -25.24 2.61
C HIS A 13 -4.25 -24.31 3.05
N PHE A 14 -4.45 -23.59 4.17
CA PHE A 14 -3.49 -22.60 4.66
C PHE A 14 -2.30 -23.16 5.45
N SER A 15 -1.95 -24.44 5.32
CA SER A 15 -0.79 -25.02 6.02
C SER A 15 0.53 -24.35 5.60
N ASP A 16 0.62 -23.97 4.31
CA ASP A 16 1.86 -23.45 3.72
C ASP A 16 1.94 -21.92 3.71
N VAL A 17 0.93 -21.21 4.21
CA VAL A 17 0.99 -19.73 4.22
C VAL A 17 2.01 -19.25 5.25
N PRO A 18 2.76 -18.17 4.92
CA PRO A 18 3.71 -17.59 5.87
C PRO A 18 2.98 -16.90 7.03
N TRP A 19 1.85 -16.24 6.75
CA TRP A 19 0.99 -15.59 7.74
C TRP A 19 -0.41 -15.29 7.17
N ILE A 20 -1.37 -15.04 8.05
CA ILE A 20 -2.73 -14.60 7.72
C ILE A 20 -3.02 -13.28 8.41
N LEU A 21 -3.58 -12.33 7.66
CA LEU A 21 -4.22 -11.15 8.23
C LEU A 21 -5.71 -11.42 8.41
N TRP A 22 -6.18 -11.41 9.66
CA TRP A 22 -7.58 -11.59 10.00
C TRP A 22 -8.20 -10.25 10.40
N GLY A 23 -8.99 -9.64 9.51
CA GLY A 23 -9.72 -8.40 9.76
C GLY A 23 -11.08 -8.65 10.42
N TYR A 24 -11.31 -8.09 11.62
CA TYR A 24 -12.61 -8.11 12.29
C TYR A 24 -12.74 -6.95 13.28
N ASP A 25 -13.88 -6.27 13.28
CA ASP A 25 -14.05 -4.98 13.98
C ASP A 25 -13.75 -5.08 15.48
N VAL A 26 -14.10 -6.20 16.11
CA VAL A 26 -13.91 -6.41 17.55
C VAL A 26 -12.69 -7.29 17.88
N ASN A 27 -11.68 -7.31 17.00
CA ASN A 27 -10.51 -8.16 17.20
C ASN A 27 -9.77 -7.90 18.52
N CYS A 28 -9.76 -6.67 19.03
CA CYS A 28 -9.14 -6.36 20.33
C CYS A 28 -9.79 -7.08 21.53
N GLN A 29 -11.02 -7.59 21.36
CA GLN A 29 -11.72 -8.44 22.32
C GLN A 29 -11.66 -9.91 21.90
N TYR A 30 -11.84 -10.18 20.61
CA TYR A 30 -11.93 -11.53 20.05
C TYR A 30 -10.63 -12.33 20.19
N ASP A 31 -9.49 -11.70 19.87
CA ASP A 31 -8.13 -12.25 19.86
C ASP A 31 -7.74 -12.87 21.20
N ARG A 32 -7.96 -12.14 22.31
CA ARG A 32 -7.44 -12.45 23.65
C ARG A 32 -7.59 -13.91 24.10
N HIS A 33 -8.72 -14.52 23.78
CA HIS A 33 -9.03 -15.90 24.17
C HIS A 33 -9.28 -16.81 22.96
N HIS A 34 -8.99 -16.37 21.73
CA HIS A 34 -9.35 -17.15 20.54
C HIS A 34 -8.65 -18.51 20.52
N LYS A 35 -7.34 -18.53 20.81
CA LYS A 35 -6.56 -19.77 20.89
C LYS A 35 -7.11 -20.72 21.96
N GLU A 36 -7.30 -20.21 23.17
CA GLU A 36 -7.86 -20.96 24.31
C GLU A 36 -9.24 -21.55 23.99
N ARG A 37 -10.11 -20.78 23.33
CA ARG A 37 -11.46 -21.24 22.94
C ARG A 37 -11.42 -22.36 21.90
N VAL A 38 -10.49 -22.30 20.94
CA VAL A 38 -10.33 -23.36 19.93
C VAL A 38 -9.72 -24.61 20.56
N GLU A 39 -8.68 -24.48 21.38
CA GLU A 39 -8.02 -25.61 22.06
C GLU A 39 -8.93 -26.31 23.08
N ALA A 40 -9.84 -25.57 23.74
CA ALA A 40 -10.82 -26.12 24.66
C ALA A 40 -12.01 -26.83 23.96
N SER A 41 -12.10 -26.75 22.63
CA SER A 41 -13.21 -27.32 21.87
C SER A 41 -12.88 -28.70 21.31
N ASP A 42 -13.78 -29.66 21.50
CA ASP A 42 -13.67 -31.00 20.88
C ASP A 42 -13.90 -30.99 19.35
N TYR A 43 -14.39 -29.88 18.78
CA TYR A 43 -14.86 -29.82 17.39
C TYR A 43 -14.10 -28.83 16.51
N LEU A 44 -13.24 -28.00 17.12
CA LEU A 44 -12.50 -26.95 16.43
C LEU A 44 -11.00 -27.25 16.52
N SER A 45 -10.28 -26.94 15.45
CA SER A 45 -8.83 -27.05 15.41
C SER A 45 -8.28 -26.01 14.44
N PHE A 46 -7.10 -25.48 14.74
CA PHE A 46 -6.33 -24.75 13.76
C PHE A 46 -5.77 -25.73 12.71
N PRO A 47 -5.64 -25.32 11.43
CA PRO A 47 -4.74 -25.98 10.50
C PRO A 47 -3.32 -26.00 11.07
N GLU A 48 -2.55 -27.05 10.75
CA GLU A 48 -1.21 -27.28 11.30
C GLU A 48 -0.29 -26.06 11.14
N GLY A 49 0.22 -25.55 12.26
CA GLY A 49 1.16 -24.44 12.31
C GLY A 49 0.57 -23.06 12.02
N LEU A 50 -0.75 -22.93 11.86
CA LEU A 50 -1.40 -21.66 11.57
C LEU A 50 -1.59 -20.79 12.81
N GLU A 51 -1.72 -21.40 14.00
CA GLU A 51 -2.07 -20.69 15.24
C GLU A 51 -1.07 -19.57 15.61
N ASN A 52 0.20 -19.72 15.24
CA ASN A 52 1.26 -18.74 15.51
C ASN A 52 1.55 -17.83 14.31
N LYS A 53 0.65 -17.79 13.33
CA LYS A 53 0.81 -17.08 12.06
C LYS A 53 -0.34 -16.10 11.78
N ILE A 54 -1.21 -15.85 12.74
CA ILE A 54 -2.41 -15.02 12.58
C ILE A 54 -2.15 -13.61 13.14
N TYR A 55 -2.19 -12.61 12.26
CA TYR A 55 -2.22 -11.20 12.62
C TYR A 55 -3.67 -10.73 12.70
N TYR A 56 -4.12 -10.40 13.90
CA TYR A 56 -5.44 -9.81 14.11
C TYR A 56 -5.41 -8.32 13.74
N ALA A 57 -6.33 -7.91 12.88
CA ALA A 57 -6.46 -6.53 12.43
C ALA A 57 -7.89 -6.02 12.65
N ILE A 58 -8.01 -4.73 12.93
CA ILE A 58 -9.28 -4.03 12.90
C ILE A 58 -9.25 -3.13 11.66
N GLY A 59 -10.36 -3.05 10.95
CA GLY A 59 -10.47 -2.19 9.78
C GLY A 59 -10.07 -0.76 10.10
N THR A 60 -9.36 -0.10 9.18
CA THR A 60 -8.85 1.27 9.42
C THR A 60 -9.98 2.21 9.80
N TRP A 61 -11.20 2.01 9.32
CA TRP A 61 -12.35 2.83 9.70
C TRP A 61 -12.85 2.55 11.13
N HIS A 62 -12.85 1.29 11.56
CA HIS A 62 -13.36 0.90 12.87
C HIS A 62 -12.37 1.08 14.01
N VAL A 63 -11.06 0.92 13.78
CA VAL A 63 -10.05 0.86 14.84
C VAL A 63 -9.97 2.12 15.71
N HIS A 64 -10.28 3.28 15.15
CA HIS A 64 -10.25 4.54 15.91
C HIS A 64 -11.49 4.75 16.78
N GLY A 65 -12.57 4.00 16.57
CA GLY A 65 -13.71 3.94 17.51
C GLY A 65 -13.40 3.09 18.75
N HIS A 66 -12.20 2.53 18.83
CA HIS A 66 -11.72 1.76 19.98
C HIS A 66 -10.83 2.62 20.88
N LYS A 67 -10.38 2.05 21.99
CA LYS A 67 -9.42 2.71 22.88
C LYS A 67 -8.16 3.15 22.10
N PRO A 68 -7.49 4.26 22.48
CA PRO A 68 -6.32 4.76 21.75
C PRO A 68 -5.22 3.73 21.51
N GLU A 69 -4.93 2.91 22.52
CA GLU A 69 -3.98 1.79 22.44
C GLU A 69 -4.34 0.73 21.38
N CYS A 70 -5.60 0.63 20.94
CA CYS A 70 -5.98 -0.31 19.86
C CYS A 70 -5.46 0.13 18.49
N TYR A 71 -5.16 1.41 18.30
CA TYR A 71 -4.71 1.93 17.01
C TYR A 71 -3.38 1.29 16.55
N PRO A 72 -2.25 1.45 17.27
CA PRO A 72 -1.00 0.81 16.86
C PRO A 72 -1.04 -0.72 16.96
N ARG A 73 -1.88 -1.25 17.85
CA ARG A 73 -2.03 -2.69 18.10
C ARG A 73 -2.81 -3.45 17.03
N TYR A 74 -3.76 -2.83 16.33
CA TYR A 74 -4.65 -3.56 15.41
C TYR A 74 -4.89 -2.87 14.07
N ALA A 75 -4.53 -1.60 13.89
CA ALA A 75 -4.67 -0.98 12.58
C ALA A 75 -3.74 -1.65 11.57
N THR A 76 -4.25 -1.88 10.36
CA THR A 76 -3.51 -2.52 9.26
C THR A 76 -2.24 -1.79 8.86
N THR A 77 -2.18 -0.48 9.09
CA THR A 77 -1.05 0.40 8.78
C THR A 77 0.20 0.05 9.58
N PHE A 78 0.06 -0.50 10.79
CA PHE A 78 1.18 -0.96 11.63
C PHE A 78 1.44 -2.47 11.53
N ILE A 79 0.81 -3.15 10.57
CA ILE A 79 1.06 -4.58 10.31
C ILE A 79 1.93 -4.69 9.06
N LYS A 80 3.19 -5.07 9.26
CA LYS A 80 4.16 -5.22 8.18
C LYS A 80 3.62 -6.14 7.08
N GLY A 81 3.66 -5.66 5.83
CA GLY A 81 3.15 -6.39 4.66
C GLY A 81 1.64 -6.30 4.44
N SER A 82 0.86 -5.72 5.35
CA SER A 82 -0.58 -5.47 5.13
C SER A 82 -0.82 -4.29 4.19
N GLY A 83 0.02 -3.25 4.28
CA GLY A 83 -0.19 -1.97 3.61
C GLY A 83 -1.44 -1.22 4.11
N VAL A 84 -1.76 -0.09 3.47
CA VAL A 84 -2.97 0.68 3.79
C VAL A 84 -4.19 -0.05 3.21
N ARG A 85 -4.91 -0.78 4.07
CA ARG A 85 -6.06 -1.60 3.70
C ARG A 85 -7.20 -1.32 4.65
N SER A 86 -8.39 -1.07 4.12
CA SER A 86 -9.58 -0.89 4.95
C SER A 86 -9.90 -2.11 5.82
N ALA A 87 -9.43 -3.32 5.45
CA ALA A 87 -9.76 -4.61 6.06
C ALA A 87 -11.28 -4.86 6.31
N GLU A 88 -12.14 -4.15 5.58
CA GLU A 88 -13.61 -4.20 5.66
C GLU A 88 -14.20 -4.48 4.27
N ILE A 89 -14.40 -5.76 3.95
CA ILE A 89 -14.91 -6.17 2.63
C ILE A 89 -16.43 -6.28 2.59
N LEU A 90 -17.08 -6.66 3.70
CA LEU A 90 -18.52 -6.93 3.69
C LEU A 90 -19.36 -5.65 3.52
N GLU A 91 -19.01 -4.58 4.21
CA GLU A 91 -19.81 -3.35 4.23
C GLU A 91 -19.71 -2.56 2.91
N SER A 92 -18.52 -2.53 2.30
CA SER A 92 -18.32 -1.88 1.00
C SER A 92 -19.18 -2.49 -0.10
N ARG A 93 -19.48 -3.80 -0.01
CA ARG A 93 -20.39 -4.50 -0.94
C ARG A 93 -21.86 -4.12 -0.77
N TRP A 94 -22.27 -3.53 0.36
CA TRP A 94 -23.64 -3.05 0.53
C TRP A 94 -24.01 -1.98 -0.49
N SER A 95 -23.06 -1.17 -0.95
CA SER A 95 -23.31 -0.19 -2.03
C SER A 95 -23.89 -0.84 -3.29
N GLN A 96 -23.50 -2.09 -3.59
CA GLN A 96 -23.93 -2.85 -4.75
C GLN A 96 -25.20 -3.67 -4.47
N LEU A 97 -25.41 -4.09 -3.22
CA LEU A 97 -26.58 -4.89 -2.80
C LEU A 97 -27.80 -4.03 -2.44
N ASN A 98 -27.60 -2.83 -1.90
CA ASN A 98 -28.66 -1.91 -1.47
C ASN A 98 -29.70 -1.59 -2.56
N PRO A 99 -29.32 -1.40 -3.83
CA PRO A 99 -30.29 -1.22 -4.91
C PRO A 99 -31.28 -2.39 -5.07
N ALA A 100 -30.86 -3.62 -4.75
CA ALA A 100 -31.71 -4.81 -4.84
C ALA A 100 -32.68 -4.95 -3.66
N ALA A 101 -32.47 -4.22 -2.56
CA ALA A 101 -33.24 -4.38 -1.32
C ALA A 101 -34.75 -4.21 -1.52
N SER A 102 -35.18 -3.28 -2.39
CA SER A 102 -36.59 -3.03 -2.68
C SER A 102 -37.27 -4.23 -3.35
N SER A 103 -36.59 -4.89 -4.30
CA SER A 103 -37.07 -6.08 -4.98
C SER A 103 -37.05 -7.31 -4.06
N LEU A 104 -36.00 -7.45 -3.24
CA LEU A 104 -35.83 -8.57 -2.32
C LEU A 104 -36.87 -8.58 -1.18
N ARG A 105 -37.39 -7.41 -0.79
CA ARG A 105 -38.35 -7.26 0.31
C ARG A 105 -39.64 -8.07 0.11
N TYR A 106 -40.13 -8.16 -1.13
CA TYR A 106 -41.40 -8.82 -1.45
C TYR A 106 -41.26 -10.31 -1.81
N MET A 107 -40.02 -10.82 -1.86
CA MET A 107 -39.76 -12.23 -2.14
C MET A 107 -40.02 -13.11 -0.92
N THR A 108 -40.34 -14.38 -1.18
CA THR A 108 -40.32 -15.44 -0.16
C THR A 108 -38.91 -15.61 0.40
N LEU A 109 -38.77 -16.19 1.59
CA LEU A 109 -37.47 -16.38 2.23
C LEU A 109 -36.48 -17.15 1.34
N ALA A 110 -36.95 -18.24 0.71
CA ALA A 110 -36.13 -19.06 -0.18
C ALA A 110 -35.66 -18.29 -1.41
N HIS A 111 -36.56 -17.63 -2.15
CA HIS A 111 -36.18 -16.83 -3.31
C HIS A 111 -35.29 -15.64 -2.94
N ARG A 112 -35.50 -15.02 -1.77
CA ARG A 112 -34.62 -13.94 -1.30
C ARG A 112 -33.19 -14.42 -1.08
N ALA A 113 -33.02 -15.60 -0.48
CA ALA A 113 -31.71 -16.19 -0.27
C ALA A 113 -31.02 -16.52 -1.61
N GLU A 114 -31.71 -17.20 -2.51
CA GLU A 114 -31.17 -17.53 -3.85
C GLU A 114 -30.79 -16.28 -4.65
N MET A 115 -31.60 -15.22 -4.59
CA MET A 115 -31.29 -13.97 -5.28
C MET A 115 -30.10 -13.24 -4.66
N LEU A 116 -29.96 -13.25 -3.33
CA LEU A 116 -28.78 -12.70 -2.66
C LEU A 116 -27.52 -13.48 -3.04
N ASP A 117 -27.57 -14.81 -3.05
CA ASP A 117 -26.46 -15.66 -3.47
C ASP A 117 -26.08 -15.40 -4.94
N ALA A 118 -27.07 -15.26 -5.83
CA ALA A 118 -26.83 -14.93 -7.23
C ALA A 118 -26.15 -13.56 -7.41
N LEU A 119 -26.59 -12.54 -6.67
CA LEU A 119 -25.98 -11.21 -6.69
C LEU A 119 -24.55 -11.24 -6.13
N MET A 120 -24.32 -11.93 -5.02
CA MET A 120 -22.98 -12.06 -4.44
C MET A 120 -22.05 -12.86 -5.37
N ASN A 121 -22.55 -13.87 -6.07
CA ASN A 121 -21.79 -14.62 -7.07
C ASN A 121 -21.41 -13.76 -8.28
N ASP A 122 -22.32 -12.92 -8.77
CA ASP A 122 -22.02 -11.96 -9.86
C ASP A 122 -20.96 -10.95 -9.41
N ILE A 123 -21.05 -10.43 -8.18
CA ILE A 123 -20.02 -9.56 -7.60
C ILE A 123 -18.67 -10.29 -7.54
N ASN A 124 -18.63 -11.51 -7.01
CA ASN A 124 -17.41 -12.31 -6.92
C ASN A 124 -16.80 -12.56 -8.32
N TRP A 125 -17.62 -12.92 -9.31
CA TRP A 125 -17.17 -13.12 -10.70
C TRP A 125 -16.58 -11.84 -11.29
N LYS A 126 -17.25 -10.69 -11.13
CA LYS A 126 -16.74 -9.39 -11.58
C LYS A 126 -15.42 -9.03 -10.90
N THR A 127 -15.29 -9.27 -9.60
CA THR A 127 -14.02 -9.08 -8.88
C THR A 127 -12.92 -9.96 -9.47
N MET A 128 -13.17 -11.25 -9.69
CA MET A 128 -12.17 -12.17 -10.25
C MET A 128 -11.72 -11.76 -11.66
N VAL A 129 -12.64 -11.34 -12.52
CA VAL A 129 -12.32 -10.94 -13.90
C VAL A 129 -11.54 -9.61 -13.95
N LYS A 130 -11.84 -8.68 -13.03
CA LYS A 130 -11.18 -7.37 -12.98
C LYS A 130 -9.89 -7.35 -12.17
N LEU A 131 -9.67 -8.37 -11.34
CA LEU A 131 -8.58 -8.44 -10.37
C LEU A 131 -7.21 -8.10 -10.97
N ALA A 132 -6.88 -8.65 -12.13
CA ALA A 132 -5.59 -8.40 -12.77
C ALA A 132 -5.38 -6.91 -13.12
N GLY A 133 -6.40 -6.26 -13.70
CA GLY A 133 -6.34 -4.83 -14.03
C GLY A 133 -6.29 -3.96 -12.78
N ASP A 134 -7.09 -4.30 -11.77
CA ASP A 134 -7.13 -3.58 -10.50
C ASP A 134 -5.80 -3.68 -9.74
N ILE A 135 -5.16 -4.86 -9.70
CA ILE A 135 -3.84 -5.06 -9.08
C ILE A 135 -2.78 -4.23 -9.79
N ILE A 136 -2.74 -4.23 -11.13
CA ILE A 136 -1.75 -3.48 -11.91
C ILE A 136 -1.91 -1.97 -11.66
N SER A 137 -3.13 -1.45 -11.70
CA SER A 137 -3.39 -0.03 -11.44
C SER A 137 -3.02 0.33 -10.00
N SER A 138 -3.47 -0.47 -9.03
CA SER A 138 -3.21 -0.23 -7.61
C SER A 138 -1.72 -0.31 -7.27
N PHE A 139 -0.95 -1.15 -7.97
CA PHE A 139 0.48 -1.23 -7.79
C PHE A 139 1.19 0.05 -8.24
N VAL A 140 0.79 0.62 -9.38
CA VAL A 140 1.35 1.89 -9.87
C VAL A 140 1.00 3.02 -8.90
N ASP A 141 -0.26 3.09 -8.47
CA ASP A 141 -0.70 4.07 -7.46
C ASP A 141 0.07 3.93 -6.15
N ALA A 142 0.42 2.68 -5.77
CA ALA A 142 1.21 2.40 -4.58
C ALA A 142 2.68 2.85 -4.73
N LEU A 143 3.27 2.78 -5.92
CA LEU A 143 4.62 3.29 -6.18
C LEU A 143 4.66 4.82 -6.11
N ASP A 144 3.70 5.50 -6.72
CA ASP A 144 3.59 6.95 -6.61
C ASP A 144 3.43 7.38 -5.14
N SER A 145 2.56 6.67 -4.40
CA SER A 145 2.33 6.94 -2.98
C SER A 145 3.56 6.63 -2.11
N ARG A 146 4.35 5.62 -2.48
CA ARG A 146 5.62 5.28 -1.83
C ARG A 146 6.63 6.41 -2.03
N ASP A 147 6.77 6.93 -3.25
CA ASP A 147 7.72 8.00 -3.54
C ASP A 147 7.36 9.28 -2.76
N ASP A 148 6.07 9.64 -2.70
CA ASP A 148 5.57 10.73 -1.85
C ASP A 148 5.90 10.49 -0.36
N ALA A 149 5.67 9.27 0.15
CA ALA A 149 5.94 8.91 1.55
C ALA A 149 7.44 8.93 1.88
N CYS A 150 8.30 8.42 1.00
CA CYS A 150 9.75 8.46 1.16
C CYS A 150 10.26 9.91 1.22
N LEU A 151 9.75 10.79 0.35
CA LEU A 151 10.14 12.20 0.36
C LEU A 151 9.78 12.91 1.68
N GLU A 152 8.62 12.60 2.26
CA GLU A 152 8.23 13.15 3.58
C GLU A 152 9.02 12.50 4.72
N PHE A 153 9.26 11.20 4.64
CA PHE A 153 10.09 10.48 5.61
C PHE A 153 11.52 11.03 5.63
N ASP A 154 12.15 11.21 4.48
CA ASP A 154 13.52 11.75 4.37
C ASP A 154 13.63 13.15 4.97
N LYS A 155 12.60 14.00 4.80
CA LYS A 155 12.54 15.31 5.44
C LYS A 155 12.58 15.18 6.96
N LEU A 156 11.78 14.28 7.54
CA LEU A 156 11.74 14.06 8.99
C LEU A 156 13.02 13.39 9.50
N ASP A 157 13.49 12.37 8.80
CA ASP A 157 14.67 11.59 9.12
C ASP A 157 15.95 12.44 9.11
N SER A 158 16.05 13.39 8.17
CA SER A 158 17.18 14.35 8.11
C SER A 158 17.27 15.28 9.31
N THR A 159 16.21 15.41 10.10
CA THR A 159 16.20 16.21 11.34
C THR A 159 16.58 15.42 12.58
N CYS A 160 16.72 14.09 12.47
CA CYS A 160 17.02 13.20 13.60
C CYS A 160 18.52 12.90 13.70
N SER A 161 19.03 12.76 14.92
CA SER A 161 20.41 12.33 15.14
C SER A 161 20.57 10.84 14.83
N GLU A 162 21.78 10.42 14.43
CA GLU A 162 22.09 9.00 14.15
C GLU A 162 21.81 8.10 15.36
N GLU A 163 22.08 8.59 16.58
CA GLU A 163 21.81 7.87 17.83
C GLU A 163 20.31 7.63 18.05
N LEU A 164 19.47 8.64 17.79
CA LEU A 164 18.01 8.51 17.90
C LEU A 164 17.45 7.57 16.84
N ARG A 165 17.98 7.66 15.60
CA ARG A 165 17.60 6.77 14.50
C ARG A 165 17.89 5.32 14.84
N ALA A 166 19.11 5.01 15.29
CA ALA A 166 19.49 3.66 15.69
C ALA A 166 18.62 3.12 16.83
N LYS A 167 18.30 3.98 17.81
CA LYS A 167 17.42 3.63 18.93
C LYS A 167 16.00 3.31 18.46
N TRP A 168 15.39 4.14 17.63
CA TRP A 168 14.01 3.95 17.16
C TRP A 168 13.88 2.72 16.25
N LEU A 169 14.83 2.51 15.34
CA LEU A 169 14.87 1.31 14.49
C LEU A 169 14.95 0.02 15.34
N ALA A 170 15.79 0.01 16.38
CA ALA A 170 15.89 -1.15 17.27
C ALA A 170 14.61 -1.37 18.11
N GLN A 171 13.90 -0.29 18.48
CA GLN A 171 12.62 -0.39 19.19
C GLN A 171 11.52 -0.94 18.28
N GLU A 172 11.43 -0.44 17.05
CA GLU A 172 10.52 -0.89 16.00
C GLU A 172 10.72 -2.37 15.66
N GLU A 173 11.96 -2.78 15.36
CA GLU A 173 12.28 -4.17 15.02
C GLU A 173 11.86 -5.12 16.15
N LYS A 174 12.18 -4.75 17.40
CA LYS A 174 11.79 -5.52 18.59
C LYS A 174 10.27 -5.57 18.76
N ALA A 175 9.56 -4.47 18.50
CA ALA A 175 8.10 -4.41 18.61
C ALA A 175 7.43 -5.34 17.60
N HIS A 176 7.84 -5.29 16.33
CA HIS A 176 7.31 -6.14 15.28
C HIS A 176 7.65 -7.62 15.49
N ALA A 177 8.88 -7.94 15.91
CA ALA A 177 9.28 -9.32 16.19
C ALA A 177 8.44 -9.99 17.28
N ASN A 178 8.00 -9.22 18.29
CA ASN A 178 7.20 -9.70 19.41
C ASN A 178 5.68 -9.59 19.19
N ARG A 179 5.22 -8.95 18.11
CA ARG A 179 3.81 -8.59 17.92
C ARG A 179 2.86 -9.80 17.95
N LEU A 180 3.28 -10.93 17.38
CA LEU A 180 2.46 -12.15 17.33
C LEU A 180 2.27 -12.79 18.70
N GLN A 181 3.25 -12.62 19.62
CA GLN A 181 3.17 -13.15 20.98
C GLN A 181 2.50 -12.15 21.93
N ASP A 182 2.84 -10.86 21.80
CA ASP A 182 2.28 -9.79 22.59
C ASP A 182 2.04 -8.54 21.73
N VAL A 183 0.78 -8.33 21.35
CA VAL A 183 0.37 -7.19 20.55
C VAL A 183 0.67 -5.84 21.24
N LYS A 184 0.82 -5.81 22.57
CA LYS A 184 1.16 -4.58 23.32
C LYS A 184 2.58 -4.08 23.02
N SER A 185 3.43 -4.89 22.41
CA SER A 185 4.75 -4.46 21.94
C SER A 185 4.66 -3.23 21.02
N MET A 186 3.51 -3.02 20.38
CA MET A 186 3.22 -1.92 19.46
C MET A 186 2.90 -0.60 20.15
N ASP A 187 2.79 -0.57 21.48
CA ASP A 187 2.53 0.67 22.24
C ASP A 187 3.67 1.69 22.11
N ILE A 188 4.82 1.29 21.56
CA ILE A 188 5.92 2.22 21.21
C ILE A 188 5.48 3.32 20.23
N TYR A 189 4.44 3.05 19.42
CA TYR A 189 3.87 4.01 18.47
C TYR A 189 2.77 4.87 19.08
N SER A 190 2.34 4.56 20.31
CA SER A 190 1.50 5.48 21.06
C SER A 190 2.36 6.68 21.43
N SER A 191 2.01 7.83 20.86
CA SER A 191 2.68 9.07 21.19
C SER A 191 2.40 9.39 22.65
N ALA A 192 3.41 9.20 23.51
CA ALA A 192 3.43 9.82 24.83
C ALA A 192 3.71 11.31 24.62
N LEU A 193 2.79 12.02 23.96
CA LEU A 193 2.81 13.47 23.95
C LEU A 193 2.36 13.88 25.35
N ASP A 194 3.26 14.52 26.08
CA ASP A 194 2.88 15.17 27.34
C ASP A 194 1.76 16.16 27.01
N GLN A 195 0.54 15.86 27.45
CA GLN A 195 -0.63 16.70 27.24
C GLN A 195 -0.30 18.12 27.68
N ALA A 196 -0.38 19.09 26.76
CA ALA A 196 -0.06 20.46 27.11
C ALA A 196 -1.14 20.98 28.09
N PRO A 197 -0.77 21.43 29.30
CA PRO A 197 -1.74 21.66 30.37
C PRO A 197 -2.73 22.77 30.02
N ALA A 198 -3.98 22.60 30.44
CA ALA A 198 -5.05 23.58 30.28
C ALA A 198 -4.84 24.78 31.22
N LEU A 199 -5.47 25.93 30.94
CA LEU A 199 -5.36 27.11 31.81
C LEU A 199 -5.71 26.79 33.27
N ILE A 200 -6.77 26.01 33.49
CA ILE A 200 -7.23 25.65 34.83
C ILE A 200 -6.22 24.79 35.60
N GLU A 201 -5.47 23.93 34.90
CA GLU A 201 -4.44 23.08 35.52
C GLU A 201 -3.24 23.92 35.93
N ILE A 202 -2.82 24.87 35.07
CA ILE A 202 -1.77 25.82 35.39
C ILE A 202 -2.21 26.75 36.53
N GLU A 203 -3.46 27.19 36.55
CA GLU A 203 -4.03 28.00 37.63
C GLU A 203 -3.94 27.27 38.97
N VAL A 204 -4.35 26.00 39.04
CA VAL A 204 -4.22 25.18 40.26
C VAL A 204 -2.77 25.09 40.70
N GLN A 205 -1.85 24.78 39.79
CA GLN A 205 -0.41 24.67 40.10
C GLN A 205 0.17 25.99 40.62
N GLN A 206 -0.27 27.13 40.11
CA GLN A 206 0.22 28.44 40.54
C GLN A 206 -0.41 28.88 41.87
N MET A 207 -1.69 28.60 42.10
CA MET A 207 -2.34 28.85 43.39
C MET A 207 -1.72 28.03 44.53
N ASP A 208 -1.35 26.77 44.26
CA ASP A 208 -0.67 25.92 45.26
C ASP A 208 0.72 26.48 45.61
N LYS A 209 1.49 26.96 44.63
CA LYS A 209 2.78 27.64 44.87
C LYS A 209 2.62 28.92 45.69
N GLU A 210 1.60 29.72 45.40
CA GLU A 210 1.32 30.96 46.14
C GLU A 210 1.00 30.71 47.61
N LEU A 211 0.29 29.61 47.91
CA LEU A 211 -0.01 29.20 49.29
C LEU A 211 1.25 28.83 50.07
N GLU A 212 2.22 28.18 49.42
CA GLU A 212 3.51 27.83 50.03
C GLU A 212 4.40 29.06 50.27
N GLU A 213 4.38 30.03 49.34
CA GLU A 213 5.21 31.24 49.40
C GLU A 213 4.57 32.37 50.24
N GLY A 214 3.29 32.26 50.60
CA GLY A 214 2.57 33.25 51.43
C GLY A 214 2.10 34.50 50.69
N ASN A 215 2.16 34.51 49.34
CA ASN A 215 1.77 35.64 48.49
C ASN A 215 0.47 35.32 47.72
N VAL A 216 -0.62 35.14 48.47
CA VAL A 216 -1.91 34.68 47.94
C VAL A 216 -2.64 35.78 47.16
N GLY A 217 -3.15 35.46 45.97
CA GLY A 217 -4.11 36.28 45.22
C GLY A 217 -3.57 36.86 43.92
N LEU A 218 -2.29 36.66 43.62
CA LEU A 218 -1.66 37.11 42.38
C LEU A 218 -2.21 36.34 41.16
N THR A 219 -2.32 35.01 41.25
CA THR A 219 -2.84 34.15 40.18
C THR A 219 -4.29 34.49 39.89
N THR A 220 -5.11 34.66 40.94
CA THR A 220 -6.52 35.07 40.78
C THR A 220 -6.63 36.43 40.10
N TRP A 221 -5.76 37.38 40.42
CA TRP A 221 -5.72 38.69 39.76
C TRP A 221 -5.36 38.55 38.26
N LEU A 222 -4.33 37.78 37.94
CA LEU A 222 -3.90 37.55 36.55
C LEU A 222 -4.98 36.82 35.72
N VAL A 223 -5.55 35.73 36.24
CA VAL A 223 -6.63 34.98 35.58
C VAL A 223 -7.85 35.87 35.36
N THR A 224 -8.24 36.68 36.36
CA THR A 224 -9.34 37.65 36.21
C THR A 224 -9.04 38.66 35.09
N GLY A 225 -7.80 39.15 34.98
CA GLY A 225 -7.37 40.03 33.90
C GLY A 225 -7.44 39.35 32.53
N ILE A 226 -7.00 38.10 32.41
CA ILE A 226 -7.11 37.29 31.18
C ILE A 226 -8.59 37.16 30.80
N GLU A 227 -9.47 36.75 31.73
CA GLU A 227 -10.91 36.64 31.48
C GLU A 227 -11.53 37.95 30.97
N ILE A 228 -11.11 39.10 31.52
CA ILE A 228 -11.57 40.42 31.07
C ILE A 228 -11.17 40.66 29.61
N GLN A 229 -9.94 40.33 29.21
CA GLN A 229 -9.51 40.43 27.81
C GLN A 229 -10.34 39.51 26.89
N GLN A 230 -10.61 38.28 27.31
CA GLN A 230 -11.45 37.35 26.56
C GLN A 230 -12.88 37.91 26.39
N GLN A 231 -13.44 38.52 27.44
CA GLN A 231 -14.74 39.18 27.40
C GLN A 231 -14.73 40.43 26.50
N GLN A 232 -13.65 41.24 26.52
CA GLN A 232 -13.48 42.37 25.60
C GLN A 232 -13.48 41.91 24.14
N ILE A 233 -12.78 40.82 23.81
CA ILE A 233 -12.75 40.25 22.46
C ILE A 233 -14.15 39.79 22.03
N ARG A 234 -14.88 39.09 22.91
CA ARG A 234 -16.26 38.65 22.65
C ARG A 234 -17.23 39.83 22.49
N LEU A 235 -17.11 40.87 23.32
CA LEU A 235 -17.92 42.09 23.23
C LEU A 235 -17.68 42.84 21.91
N LYS A 236 -16.40 43.01 21.51
CA LYS A 236 -16.03 43.62 20.23
C LYS A 236 -16.63 42.83 19.06
N ALA A 237 -16.57 41.49 19.11
CA ALA A 237 -17.18 40.64 18.08
C ALA A 237 -18.71 40.80 18.03
N ALA A 238 -19.39 40.87 19.18
CA ALA A 238 -20.84 41.08 19.24
C ALA A 238 -21.27 42.45 18.68
N GLN A 239 -20.52 43.51 18.98
CA GLN A 239 -20.78 44.86 18.45
C GLN A 239 -20.56 44.94 16.94
N GLN A 240 -19.48 44.34 16.42
CA GLN A 240 -19.20 44.30 14.98
C GLN A 240 -20.27 43.52 14.21
N LYS A 241 -20.81 42.45 14.80
CA LYS A 241 -21.86 41.63 14.22
C LYS A 241 -23.20 42.37 14.13
N HIS A 242 -23.52 43.18 15.13
CA HIS A 242 -24.80 43.87 15.25
C HIS A 242 -24.63 45.39 15.10
N GLN A 243 -24.29 45.86 13.89
CA GLN A 243 -24.19 47.30 13.58
C GLN A 243 -25.52 48.06 13.79
N SER A 244 -26.65 47.36 13.75
CA SER A 244 -27.98 47.87 14.10
C SER A 244 -28.71 46.82 14.94
N PRO A 245 -28.46 46.76 16.26
CA PRO A 245 -28.98 45.71 17.11
C PRO A 245 -30.48 45.85 17.31
N THR A 246 -31.18 44.72 17.40
CA THR A 246 -32.55 44.70 17.92
C THR A 246 -32.56 45.04 19.42
N PRO A 247 -33.68 45.50 20.00
CA PRO A 247 -33.74 45.81 21.44
C PRO A 247 -33.28 44.66 22.34
N LYS A 248 -33.55 43.41 21.94
CA LYS A 248 -33.07 42.22 22.67
C LYS A 248 -31.54 42.08 22.63
N GLN A 249 -30.93 42.27 21.45
CA GLN A 249 -29.48 42.23 21.28
C GLN A 249 -28.80 43.42 21.99
N GLU A 250 -29.45 44.58 22.01
CA GLU A 250 -28.97 45.76 22.72
C GLU A 250 -28.94 45.54 24.24
N VAL A 251 -29.95 44.87 24.80
CA VAL A 251 -29.95 44.42 26.20
C VAL A 251 -28.84 43.41 26.47
N GLU A 252 -28.62 42.43 25.59
CA GLU A 252 -27.53 41.45 25.73
C GLU A 252 -26.15 42.11 25.72
N ILE A 253 -25.92 43.03 24.77
CA ILE A 253 -24.70 43.84 24.71
C ILE A 253 -24.56 44.68 25.98
N SER A 254 -25.61 45.35 26.44
CA SER A 254 -25.57 46.18 27.65
C SER A 254 -25.26 45.38 28.91
N ARG A 255 -25.78 44.15 29.03
CA ARG A 255 -25.43 43.24 30.13
C ARG A 255 -23.98 42.77 30.09
N MET A 256 -23.45 42.50 28.89
CA MET A 256 -22.03 42.16 28.74
C MET A 256 -21.13 43.33 29.17
N LYS A 257 -21.52 44.55 28.81
CA LYS A 257 -20.84 45.79 29.22
C LYS A 257 -20.85 45.99 30.74
N GLU A 258 -22.00 45.86 31.38
CA GLU A 258 -22.14 46.02 32.84
C GLU A 258 -21.28 45.01 33.61
N LYS A 259 -21.32 43.73 33.20
CA LYS A 259 -20.47 42.68 33.80
C LYS A 259 -18.98 42.97 33.65
N LEU A 260 -18.58 43.51 32.49
CA LEU A 260 -17.19 43.84 32.22
C LEU A 260 -16.70 44.99 33.12
N ILE A 261 -17.52 46.02 33.31
CA ILE A 261 -17.21 47.15 34.20
C ILE A 261 -17.06 46.65 35.64
N GLN A 262 -18.01 45.86 36.14
CA GLN A 262 -17.93 45.29 37.50
C GLN A 262 -16.68 44.43 37.71
N LYS A 263 -16.29 43.64 36.71
CA LYS A 263 -15.05 42.85 36.77
C LYS A 263 -13.80 43.72 36.73
N LEU A 264 -13.79 44.78 35.92
CA LEU A 264 -12.67 45.70 35.82
C LEU A 264 -12.47 46.49 37.12
N ASP A 265 -13.54 47.00 37.72
CA ASP A 265 -13.48 47.70 39.01
C ASP A 265 -12.89 46.79 40.10
N LYS A 266 -13.37 45.53 40.15
CA LYS A 266 -12.82 44.52 41.07
C LYS A 266 -11.35 44.21 40.81
N LEU A 267 -10.94 44.14 39.54
CA LEU A 267 -9.55 43.91 39.17
C LEU A 267 -8.65 45.06 39.65
N MET A 268 -9.10 46.31 39.47
CA MET A 268 -8.36 47.51 39.90
C MET A 268 -8.25 47.57 41.44
N THR A 269 -9.34 47.32 42.17
CA THR A 269 -9.29 47.26 43.65
C THR A 269 -8.31 46.19 44.15
N ASN A 270 -8.28 45.03 43.51
CA ASN A 270 -7.32 43.98 43.86
C ASN A 270 -5.88 44.37 43.49
N ALA A 271 -5.69 45.08 42.38
CA ALA A 271 -4.37 45.55 41.94
C ALA A 271 -3.76 46.54 42.95
N GLU A 272 -4.55 47.50 43.44
CA GLU A 272 -4.13 48.46 44.47
C GLU A 272 -3.74 47.78 45.79
N GLN A 273 -4.43 46.69 46.16
CA GLN A 273 -4.11 45.90 47.36
C GLN A 273 -2.83 45.10 47.20
N LEU A 274 -2.60 44.49 46.04
CA LEU A 274 -1.43 43.65 45.76
C LEU A 274 -0.17 44.48 45.48
N PHE A 275 -0.32 45.67 44.89
CA PHE A 275 0.78 46.54 44.48
C PHE A 275 0.60 47.98 44.96
N PRO A 276 0.54 48.24 46.28
CA PRO A 276 0.23 49.56 46.83
C PRO A 276 1.28 50.65 46.54
N ALA A 277 2.47 50.24 46.11
CA ALA A 277 3.57 51.14 45.73
C ALA A 277 3.55 51.52 44.24
N LEU A 278 2.57 51.02 43.47
CA LEU A 278 2.45 51.24 42.04
C LEU A 278 1.17 52.02 41.74
N ASP A 279 1.29 53.15 41.04
CA ASP A 279 0.15 53.84 40.48
C ASP A 279 -0.11 53.28 39.06
N PHE A 280 -1.22 52.55 38.90
CA PHE A 280 -1.58 51.93 37.63
C PHE A 280 -2.05 52.94 36.57
N ASP A 281 -2.43 54.16 36.96
CA ASP A 281 -2.85 55.24 36.06
C ASP A 281 -1.65 55.95 35.41
N GLU A 282 -0.47 55.90 36.04
CA GLU A 282 0.77 56.48 35.52
C GLU A 282 1.51 55.53 34.53
N LEU A 283 1.05 54.29 34.37
CA LEU A 283 1.70 53.30 33.51
C LEU A 283 1.33 53.49 32.03
N GLU A 284 2.32 53.30 31.15
CA GLU A 284 2.09 53.29 29.70
C GLU A 284 1.68 51.90 29.20
N TYR A 285 0.50 51.81 28.56
CA TYR A 285 -0.01 50.58 27.96
C TYR A 285 0.18 50.54 26.43
N ARG A 286 0.39 49.35 25.87
CA ARG A 286 0.69 49.12 24.44
C ARG A 286 -0.47 49.46 23.49
N ASP A 287 -1.71 49.31 23.95
CA ASP A 287 -2.94 49.50 23.17
C ASP A 287 -3.84 50.64 23.72
N ALA A 288 -3.26 51.75 24.17
CA ALA A 288 -4.01 52.95 24.50
C ALA A 288 -4.56 53.63 23.22
N VAL A 289 -5.49 52.97 22.52
CA VAL A 289 -6.23 53.57 21.41
C VAL A 289 -7.27 54.52 22.01
N VAL A 290 -7.13 55.80 21.70
CA VAL A 290 -8.09 56.86 22.00
C VAL A 290 -9.42 56.54 21.31
N PHE A 291 -10.34 55.87 22.00
CA PHE A 291 -11.75 55.79 21.65
C PHE A 291 -12.60 55.79 22.93
N ASN A 292 -13.53 56.73 23.02
CA ASN A 292 -14.31 57.13 24.20
C ASN A 292 -15.22 56.06 24.86
N ALA A 293 -14.68 54.94 25.35
CA ALA A 293 -15.45 54.06 26.23
C ALA A 293 -14.55 53.31 27.21
N MET A 294 -14.88 53.42 28.51
CA MET A 294 -14.39 52.66 29.67
C MET A 294 -14.29 51.13 29.46
N MET A 295 -14.82 50.62 28.34
CA MET A 295 -14.94 49.19 28.02
C MET A 295 -13.88 48.68 27.05
N GLN A 296 -12.97 49.54 26.61
CA GLN A 296 -11.76 49.17 25.87
C GLN A 296 -10.50 49.64 26.61
N SER A 297 -10.63 49.94 27.91
CA SER A 297 -9.47 50.28 28.73
C SER A 297 -8.45 49.14 28.71
N PRO A 298 -7.15 49.45 28.58
CA PRO A 298 -6.10 48.46 28.74
C PRO A 298 -6.27 47.73 30.08
N VAL A 299 -6.24 46.41 30.04
CA VAL A 299 -6.25 45.60 31.28
C VAL A 299 -4.85 45.70 31.89
N PRO A 300 -4.71 46.00 33.20
CA PRO A 300 -3.43 46.26 33.86
C PRO A 300 -2.57 44.99 34.07
N LEU A 301 -2.32 44.23 33.00
CA LEU A 301 -1.49 43.03 33.01
C LEU A 301 -0.06 43.36 32.58
N PRO A 302 0.96 42.67 33.14
CA PRO A 302 2.35 42.82 32.73
C PRO A 302 2.57 42.75 31.21
N SER A 303 1.88 41.85 30.50
CA SER A 303 2.01 41.71 29.04
C SER A 303 1.52 42.93 28.23
N GLN A 304 0.74 43.82 28.83
CA GLN A 304 0.13 44.99 28.20
C GLN A 304 0.94 46.27 28.42
N LEU A 305 1.95 46.24 29.29
CA LEU A 305 2.79 47.39 29.59
C LEU A 305 3.85 47.63 28.51
N LYS A 306 4.04 48.91 28.18
CA LYS A 306 5.06 49.36 27.23
C LYS A 306 6.36 49.68 27.96
N GLY A 307 7.49 49.28 27.38
CA GLY A 307 8.81 49.59 27.95
C GLY A 307 9.28 48.60 29.03
N LYS A 308 10.07 49.08 30.00
CA LYS A 308 10.64 48.24 31.07
C LYS A 308 9.60 47.98 32.15
N LEU A 309 9.35 46.70 32.44
CA LEU A 309 8.48 46.27 33.53
C LEU A 309 8.97 46.80 34.90
N PRO A 310 8.09 47.41 35.70
CA PRO A 310 8.39 47.79 37.08
C PRO A 310 8.89 46.57 37.89
N PRO A 311 9.85 46.74 38.81
CA PRO A 311 10.36 45.62 39.62
C PRO A 311 9.26 44.85 40.36
N ALA A 312 8.21 45.55 40.82
CA ALA A 312 7.07 44.96 41.52
C ALA A 312 6.26 43.97 40.66
N LEU A 313 6.26 44.13 39.33
CA LEU A 313 5.48 43.30 38.40
C LEU A 313 6.30 42.15 37.77
N LYS A 314 7.57 41.96 38.16
CA LYS A 314 8.41 40.90 37.57
C LYS A 314 7.91 39.49 37.91
N GLN A 315 7.50 39.26 39.15
CA GLN A 315 6.92 37.98 39.56
C GLN A 315 5.59 37.73 38.84
N ALA A 316 4.74 38.76 38.79
CA ALA A 316 3.49 38.73 38.03
C ALA A 316 3.70 38.38 36.54
N ALA A 317 4.74 38.93 35.91
CA ALA A 317 5.07 38.65 34.51
C ALA A 317 5.47 37.19 34.28
N ALA A 318 6.19 36.57 35.22
CA ALA A 318 6.58 35.17 35.14
C ALA A 318 5.37 34.23 35.28
N VAL A 319 4.48 34.50 36.24
CA VAL A 319 3.23 33.74 36.43
C VAL A 319 2.29 33.95 35.23
N GLU A 320 2.17 35.18 34.73
CA GLU A 320 1.35 35.47 33.54
C GLU A 320 1.84 34.67 32.34
N LEU A 321 3.15 34.54 32.13
CA LEU A 321 3.72 33.78 31.01
C LEU A 321 3.22 32.33 31.02
N GLU A 322 3.21 31.67 32.18
CA GLU A 322 2.69 30.30 32.30
C GLU A 322 1.18 30.23 32.04
N LEU A 323 0.40 31.16 32.60
CA LEU A 323 -1.04 31.23 32.36
C LEU A 323 -1.37 31.48 30.88
N ARG A 324 -0.56 32.28 30.15
CA ARG A 324 -0.74 32.50 28.70
C ARG A 324 -0.47 31.25 27.86
N ILE A 325 0.36 30.33 28.33
CA ILE A 325 0.53 29.01 27.69
C ILE A 325 -0.78 28.23 27.79
N GLY A 326 -1.38 28.20 28.98
CA GLY A 326 -2.69 27.56 29.21
C GLY A 326 -3.80 28.21 28.39
N GLU A 327 -3.86 29.53 28.32
CA GLU A 327 -4.83 30.25 27.48
C GLU A 327 -4.65 29.92 25.98
N ALA A 328 -3.41 29.86 25.50
CA ALA A 328 -3.13 29.50 24.11
C ALA A 328 -3.58 28.07 23.79
N ASN A 329 -3.33 27.14 24.72
CA ASN A 329 -3.79 25.76 24.63
C ASN A 329 -5.33 25.69 24.55
N ASP A 330 -6.05 26.28 25.51
CA ASP A 330 -7.52 26.29 25.51
C ASP A 330 -8.11 26.90 24.22
N ALA A 331 -7.51 27.98 23.73
CA ALA A 331 -7.94 28.62 22.48
C ALA A 331 -7.68 27.75 21.25
N LEU A 332 -6.55 27.03 21.19
CA LEU A 332 -6.29 26.04 20.14
C LEU A 332 -7.32 24.90 20.21
N GLN A 333 -7.66 24.43 21.40
CA GLN A 333 -8.68 23.40 21.57
C GLN A 333 -10.06 23.88 21.11
N GLY A 334 -10.39 25.13 21.41
CA GLY A 334 -11.57 25.81 20.87
C GLY A 334 -11.58 25.84 19.34
N VAL A 335 -10.46 26.19 18.70
CA VAL A 335 -10.32 26.19 17.23
C VAL A 335 -10.59 24.79 16.67
N ARG A 336 -9.93 23.77 17.21
CA ARG A 336 -10.07 22.37 16.76
C ARG A 336 -11.50 21.86 16.89
N THR A 337 -12.11 22.08 18.05
CA THR A 337 -13.50 21.71 18.34
C THR A 337 -14.45 22.31 17.31
N GLN A 338 -14.29 23.59 16.96
CA GLN A 338 -15.16 24.25 15.98
C GLN A 338 -14.92 23.73 14.55
N ILE A 339 -13.68 23.42 14.16
CA ILE A 339 -13.39 22.81 12.85
C ILE A 339 -14.03 21.41 12.76
N GLY A 340 -13.88 20.58 13.79
CA GLY A 340 -14.49 19.25 13.89
C GLY A 340 -16.02 19.33 13.80
N TYR A 341 -16.63 20.18 14.62
CA TYR A 341 -18.08 20.40 14.63
C TYR A 341 -18.62 20.85 13.27
N LYS A 342 -17.97 21.79 12.58
CA LYS A 342 -18.40 22.20 11.23
C LYS A 342 -18.40 21.04 10.26
N SER A 343 -17.35 20.22 10.28
CA SER A 343 -17.23 19.07 9.39
C SER A 343 -18.34 18.05 9.64
N TYR A 344 -18.66 17.79 10.92
CA TYR A 344 -19.79 16.95 11.32
C TYR A 344 -21.14 17.49 10.81
N ILE A 345 -21.41 18.79 10.95
CA ILE A 345 -22.67 19.41 10.49
C ILE A 345 -22.80 19.31 8.96
N PHE A 346 -21.71 19.49 8.22
CA PHE A 346 -21.72 19.30 6.77
C PHE A 346 -22.13 17.87 6.39
N ARG A 347 -21.59 16.86 7.07
CA ARG A 347 -21.90 15.45 6.83
C ARG A 347 -23.33 15.09 7.23
N LYS A 348 -23.70 15.31 8.49
CA LYS A 348 -24.95 14.79 9.11
C LYS A 348 -26.18 15.66 8.87
N GLN A 349 -26.01 16.97 8.73
CA GLN A 349 -27.14 17.90 8.57
C GLN A 349 -27.26 18.38 7.13
N ILE A 350 -26.19 18.91 6.53
CA ILE A 350 -26.29 19.53 5.19
C ILE A 350 -26.52 18.51 4.08
N ARG A 351 -25.82 17.37 4.13
CA ARG A 351 -25.90 16.32 3.10
C ARG A 351 -27.02 15.33 3.35
N THR A 352 -27.23 14.92 4.60
CA THR A 352 -28.24 13.90 4.93
C THR A 352 -29.67 14.44 4.95
N TRP A 353 -29.88 15.72 5.32
CA TRP A 353 -31.23 16.25 5.41
C TRP A 353 -31.82 16.61 4.04
N LYS A 354 -33.00 16.05 3.78
CA LYS A 354 -33.82 16.40 2.61
C LYS A 354 -34.72 17.60 2.94
N GLY A 355 -34.80 18.57 2.04
CA GLY A 355 -35.67 19.76 2.13
C GLY A 355 -34.98 21.05 2.62
N LYS A 356 -35.41 22.19 2.07
CA LYS A 356 -34.77 23.52 2.23
C LYS A 356 -34.71 23.98 3.70
N LYS A 357 -35.81 23.88 4.45
CA LYS A 357 -35.93 24.38 5.84
C LYS A 357 -34.94 23.71 6.81
N ARG A 358 -34.70 22.40 6.66
CA ARG A 358 -33.75 21.66 7.50
C ARG A 358 -32.31 22.04 7.13
N ARG A 359 -31.97 22.07 5.82
CA ARG A 359 -30.65 22.50 5.37
C ARG A 359 -30.30 23.92 5.82
N THR A 360 -31.26 24.85 5.80
CA THR A 360 -31.06 26.21 6.35
C THR A 360 -30.63 26.19 7.81
N ARG A 361 -31.26 25.37 8.67
CA ARG A 361 -30.84 25.23 10.08
C ARG A 361 -29.41 24.69 10.22
N GLY A 362 -29.00 23.77 9.35
CA GLY A 362 -27.63 23.28 9.32
C GLY A 362 -26.64 24.38 8.93
N TYR A 363 -26.99 25.22 7.96
CA TYR A 363 -26.17 26.38 7.58
C TYR A 363 -26.12 27.44 8.69
N ASP A 364 -27.21 27.65 9.44
CA ASP A 364 -27.21 28.53 10.61
C ASP A 364 -26.24 28.02 11.69
N ASN A 365 -26.15 26.70 11.90
CA ASN A 365 -25.19 26.09 12.81
C ASN A 365 -23.74 26.25 12.34
N ILE A 366 -23.49 26.10 11.03
CA ILE A 366 -22.16 26.37 10.43
C ILE A 366 -21.78 27.83 10.63
N GLN A 367 -22.72 28.76 10.44
CA GLN A 367 -22.47 30.18 10.62
C GLN A 367 -22.10 30.50 12.07
N ARG A 368 -22.84 29.96 13.06
CA ARG A 368 -22.50 30.12 14.48
C ARG A 368 -21.13 29.56 14.82
N SER A 369 -20.79 28.39 14.26
CA SER A 369 -19.48 27.79 14.51
C SER A 369 -18.35 28.59 13.85
N ASN A 370 -18.55 29.15 12.65
CA ASN A 370 -17.60 30.08 12.03
C ASN A 370 -17.37 31.33 12.89
N GLU A 371 -18.42 31.87 13.50
CA GLU A 371 -18.32 33.02 14.39
C GLU A 371 -17.48 32.70 15.63
N GLU A 372 -17.73 31.56 16.28
CA GLU A 372 -16.94 31.12 17.44
C GLU A 372 -15.49 30.80 17.04
N LEU A 373 -15.26 30.18 15.88
CA LEU A 373 -13.92 29.91 15.35
C LEU A 373 -13.08 31.19 15.19
N ILE A 374 -13.70 32.27 14.70
CA ILE A 374 -13.04 33.58 14.57
C ILE A 374 -12.69 34.15 15.95
N ILE A 375 -13.56 33.98 16.95
CA ILE A 375 -13.32 34.40 18.32
C ILE A 375 -12.14 33.61 18.89
N GLN A 376 -12.14 32.28 18.81
CA GLN A 376 -11.06 31.42 19.31
C GLN A 376 -9.71 31.75 18.68
N ARG A 377 -9.66 32.02 17.37
CA ARG A 377 -8.44 32.52 16.71
C ARG A 377 -7.96 33.86 17.28
N LYS A 378 -8.87 34.80 17.58
CA LYS A 378 -8.50 36.09 18.20
C LYS A 378 -7.95 35.89 19.61
N LEU A 379 -8.53 34.99 20.40
CA LEU A 379 -8.05 34.64 21.75
C LEU A 379 -6.64 34.05 21.68
N TYR A 380 -6.42 33.07 20.80
CA TYR A 380 -5.11 32.48 20.57
C TYR A 380 -4.06 33.53 20.16
N ASN A 381 -4.38 34.40 19.20
CA ASN A 381 -3.46 35.44 18.75
C ASN A 381 -3.12 36.44 19.88
N ASN A 382 -4.09 36.79 20.72
CA ASN A 382 -3.88 37.64 21.89
C ASN A 382 -2.92 36.97 22.90
N ALA A 383 -3.12 35.68 23.18
CA ALA A 383 -2.22 34.91 24.05
C ALA A 383 -0.80 34.81 23.47
N LEU A 384 -0.67 34.55 22.17
CA LEU A 384 0.62 34.50 21.47
C LEU A 384 1.35 35.85 21.49
N GLU A 385 0.63 36.96 21.34
CA GLU A 385 1.20 38.29 21.45
C GLU A 385 1.63 38.62 22.88
N ALA A 386 0.84 38.24 23.88
CA ALA A 386 1.20 38.35 25.29
C ALA A 386 2.49 37.56 25.61
N LEU A 387 2.62 36.33 25.12
CA LEU A 387 3.85 35.53 25.27
C LEU A 387 5.08 36.23 24.68
N LYS A 388 4.94 36.84 23.49
CA LYS A 388 6.03 37.63 22.88
C LYS A 388 6.38 38.85 23.72
N ASN A 389 5.37 39.57 24.23
CA ASN A 389 5.58 40.77 25.04
C ASN A 389 6.22 40.47 26.40
N LEU A 390 5.96 39.29 26.98
CA LEU A 390 6.56 38.82 28.23
C LEU A 390 7.99 38.25 28.05
N GLY A 391 8.47 38.14 26.81
CA GLY A 391 9.82 37.64 26.51
C GLY A 391 9.94 36.12 26.60
N ALA A 392 8.90 35.38 26.21
CA ALA A 392 8.95 33.92 26.16
C ALA A 392 10.14 33.40 25.34
N GLY A 393 10.79 32.34 25.83
CA GLY A 393 11.97 31.77 25.19
C GLY A 393 11.69 31.19 23.80
N GLU A 394 12.74 31.06 22.99
CA GLU A 394 12.65 30.61 21.59
C GLU A 394 11.96 29.24 21.45
N LYS A 395 12.17 28.33 22.40
CA LYS A 395 11.51 27.01 22.46
C LYS A 395 9.97 27.09 22.57
N ILE A 396 9.44 28.08 23.27
CA ILE A 396 7.99 28.29 23.42
C ILE A 396 7.45 28.93 22.14
N LEU A 397 8.14 29.93 21.61
CA LEU A 397 7.74 30.63 20.39
C LEU A 397 7.83 29.77 19.12
N SER A 398 8.69 28.75 19.09
CA SER A 398 8.71 27.76 18.00
C SER A 398 7.52 26.79 18.04
N LYS A 399 6.94 26.56 19.24
CA LYS A 399 5.77 25.69 19.45
C LYS A 399 4.48 26.39 18.99
N TYR A 400 4.29 27.66 19.37
CA TYR A 400 3.07 28.42 19.08
C TYR A 400 3.25 29.34 17.85
N LYS A 401 2.66 28.95 16.71
CA LYS A 401 2.78 29.68 15.44
C LYS A 401 1.52 30.50 15.12
N GLU A 402 1.59 31.43 14.19
CA GLU A 402 0.41 32.19 13.75
C GLU A 402 -0.59 31.28 13.00
N ILE A 403 -1.89 31.41 13.31
CA ILE A 403 -2.98 30.71 12.58
C ILE A 403 -3.38 31.54 11.35
N LYS A 404 -3.17 30.98 10.15
CA LYS A 404 -3.59 31.57 8.88
C LYS A 404 -5.05 31.23 8.57
N LYS A 405 -5.63 31.97 7.62
CA LYS A 405 -7.02 31.71 7.18
C LYS A 405 -7.19 30.33 6.54
N ASP A 406 -6.16 29.83 5.87
CA ASP A 406 -6.19 28.50 5.24
C ASP A 406 -6.14 27.37 6.26
N ASP A 407 -5.55 27.60 7.43
CA ASP A 407 -5.50 26.64 8.54
C ASP A 407 -6.89 26.41 9.17
N LEU A 408 -7.84 27.33 8.93
CA LEU A 408 -9.21 27.30 9.47
C LEU A 408 -10.23 26.61 8.54
N ARG A 409 -9.77 26.02 7.44
CA ARG A 409 -10.66 25.35 6.48
C ARG A 409 -11.31 24.12 7.12
N THR A 410 -12.58 23.90 6.79
CA THR A 410 -13.25 22.65 7.12
C THR A 410 -12.56 21.49 6.44
N ILE A 411 -12.43 20.38 7.15
CA ILE A 411 -11.71 19.22 6.64
C ILE A 411 -12.63 18.48 5.70
N THR A 412 -12.27 18.50 4.41
CA THR A 412 -13.07 17.89 3.35
C THR A 412 -13.24 16.39 3.57
N ALA A 413 -12.31 15.71 4.25
CA ALA A 413 -12.38 14.28 4.57
C ALA A 413 -13.55 13.91 5.48
N ILE A 414 -13.83 14.72 6.49
CA ILE A 414 -14.97 14.52 7.40
C ILE A 414 -16.26 15.06 6.76
N ALA A 415 -16.17 16.21 6.08
CA ALA A 415 -17.32 16.84 5.43
C ALA A 415 -17.81 16.07 4.18
N ASP A 416 -16.93 15.31 3.52
CA ASP A 416 -17.15 14.53 2.30
C ASP A 416 -16.30 13.25 2.26
N SER A 417 -16.64 12.25 3.07
CA SER A 417 -15.87 10.99 3.17
C SER A 417 -15.65 10.24 1.86
N ASN A 418 -16.36 10.59 0.78
CA ASN A 418 -16.25 9.94 -0.53
C ASN A 418 -15.51 10.80 -1.58
N ALA A 419 -15.03 11.99 -1.21
CA ALA A 419 -14.27 12.82 -2.14
C ALA A 419 -12.89 12.20 -2.41
N ARG A 420 -12.53 12.08 -3.69
CA ARG A 420 -11.25 11.50 -4.12
C ARG A 420 -10.07 12.41 -3.75
N GLY A 421 -8.91 11.82 -3.43
CA GLY A 421 -7.65 12.54 -3.20
C GLY A 421 -7.43 13.05 -1.77
N GLN A 422 -8.21 12.57 -0.79
CA GLN A 422 -8.12 13.00 0.62
C GLN A 422 -6.90 12.45 1.37
N SER A 423 -6.29 11.38 0.88
CA SER A 423 -5.02 10.86 1.41
C SER A 423 -3.85 11.82 1.21
N ARG A 424 -3.97 12.83 0.33
CA ARG A 424 -2.91 13.80 -0.04
C ARG A 424 -3.08 15.20 0.59
N SER A 425 -4.06 15.43 1.46
CA SER A 425 -4.33 16.77 1.99
C SER A 425 -3.58 17.03 3.30
N THR A 426 -2.65 17.99 3.33
CA THR A 426 -1.90 18.34 4.56
C THR A 426 -2.75 19.10 5.57
N LEU A 427 -2.58 18.77 6.85
CA LEU A 427 -3.25 19.42 7.98
C LEU A 427 -2.46 20.66 8.46
N ALA A 428 -3.16 21.56 9.14
CA ALA A 428 -2.53 22.71 9.79
C ALA A 428 -1.59 22.29 10.94
N TRP A 429 -0.55 23.08 11.18
CA TRP A 429 0.51 22.79 12.18
C TRP A 429 -0.01 22.60 13.61
N PHE A 430 -1.12 23.24 13.99
CA PHE A 430 -1.64 23.10 15.34
C PHE A 430 -2.30 21.75 15.57
N TRP A 431 -2.49 20.91 14.56
CA TRP A 431 -3.04 19.56 14.77
C TRP A 431 -2.00 18.53 15.21
N SER A 432 -0.70 18.86 15.15
CA SER A 432 0.38 18.03 15.67
C SER A 432 0.82 18.43 17.09
N LEU A 433 0.11 19.37 17.72
CA LEU A 433 0.28 19.69 19.14
C LEU A 433 -0.74 18.88 19.93
N ASP A 434 -0.34 18.12 20.94
CA ASP A 434 -1.30 17.54 21.88
C ASP A 434 -1.70 18.61 22.91
N VAL A 435 -2.97 19.00 22.91
CA VAL A 435 -3.50 20.03 23.80
C VAL A 435 -4.47 19.33 24.75
N ALA A 436 -4.31 19.54 26.07
CA ALA A 436 -5.09 18.84 27.08
C ALA A 436 -6.60 18.78 26.73
N GLY A 437 -7.15 17.56 26.75
CA GLY A 437 -8.56 17.30 26.46
C GLY A 437 -8.91 16.95 25.02
N ASP A 438 -7.94 16.57 24.17
CA ASP A 438 -8.19 16.09 22.81
C ASP A 438 -8.95 14.75 22.73
N SER A 439 -8.85 13.90 23.75
CA SER A 439 -9.36 12.52 23.73
C SER A 439 -10.56 12.22 24.64
N ASP A 440 -10.86 13.07 25.62
CA ASP A 440 -11.92 12.79 26.60
C ASP A 440 -13.15 13.68 26.38
N GLY A 441 -14.14 13.15 25.66
CA GLY A 441 -15.54 13.58 25.79
C GLY A 441 -16.16 14.36 24.62
N ASN A 442 -15.51 14.44 23.46
CA ASN A 442 -16.09 15.09 22.29
C ASN A 442 -16.09 14.17 21.06
N GLU A 443 -17.25 13.55 20.79
CA GLU A 443 -17.53 12.60 19.69
C GLU A 443 -17.08 13.11 18.30
N TYR A 444 -16.92 14.43 18.13
CA TYR A 444 -16.45 15.04 16.87
C TYR A 444 -14.91 15.12 16.71
N LEU A 445 -14.16 15.09 17.81
CA LEU A 445 -12.68 15.14 17.82
C LEU A 445 -12.07 13.74 17.65
N GLU A 446 -12.76 12.68 18.13
CA GLU A 446 -12.39 11.28 17.88
C GLU A 446 -12.41 10.95 16.38
N GLU A 447 -13.46 11.39 15.65
CA GLU A 447 -13.58 11.24 14.19
C GLU A 447 -12.57 12.12 13.40
N TYR A 448 -11.82 12.98 14.10
CA TYR A 448 -10.79 13.85 13.55
C TYR A 448 -9.37 13.27 13.71
N LEU A 449 -9.02 12.78 14.91
CA LEU A 449 -7.76 12.05 15.14
C LEU A 449 -7.64 10.86 14.18
N PHE A 450 -8.79 10.25 13.87
CA PHE A 450 -9.02 9.32 12.76
C PHE A 450 -8.30 9.68 11.44
N TRP A 451 -8.33 10.94 10.99
CA TRP A 451 -7.75 11.32 9.69
C TRP A 451 -6.31 11.81 9.76
N SER A 452 -5.90 12.40 10.88
CA SER A 452 -4.51 12.88 11.05
C SER A 452 -3.52 11.74 11.17
N GLU A 453 -3.90 10.66 11.83
CA GLU A 453 -3.06 9.47 12.00
C GLU A 453 -3.01 8.59 10.74
N VAL A 454 -4.09 8.52 9.96
CA VAL A 454 -4.16 7.75 8.71
C VAL A 454 -3.24 8.32 7.62
N GLN A 455 -2.92 9.62 7.66
CA GLN A 455 -2.01 10.26 6.71
C GLN A 455 -0.52 10.15 7.10
N GLY A 456 -0.22 9.95 8.39
CA GLY A 456 1.16 9.94 8.91
C GLY A 456 1.82 8.57 8.94
N VAL A 457 1.06 7.48 8.76
CA VAL A 457 1.57 6.11 8.92
C VAL A 457 1.21 5.28 7.68
N ALA A 458 1.93 5.54 6.60
CA ALA A 458 2.08 4.57 5.53
C ALA A 458 3.57 4.26 5.44
N GLU A 459 3.97 3.12 5.99
CA GLU A 459 5.29 2.59 5.68
C GLU A 459 5.36 2.34 4.16
N PRO A 460 6.39 2.88 3.47
CA PRO A 460 6.61 2.54 2.08
C PRO A 460 6.74 1.01 1.95
N ILE A 461 6.15 0.44 0.91
CA ILE A 461 6.35 -0.97 0.57
C ILE A 461 7.86 -1.17 0.40
N ASP A 462 8.46 -1.95 1.30
CA ASP A 462 9.87 -2.32 1.24
C ASP A 462 10.06 -3.29 0.06
N VAL A 463 10.36 -2.72 -1.10
CA VAL A 463 10.79 -3.47 -2.29
C VAL A 463 12.31 -3.62 -2.15
N PRO A 464 12.85 -4.85 -2.04
CA PRO A 464 14.28 -5.06 -1.99
C PRO A 464 15.01 -4.24 -3.06
N ARG A 465 16.11 -3.56 -2.70
CA ARG A 465 16.86 -2.67 -3.61
C ARG A 465 17.24 -3.35 -4.93
N GLU A 466 17.45 -4.67 -4.93
CA GLU A 466 17.75 -5.41 -6.16
C GLU A 466 16.57 -5.45 -7.15
N LEU A 467 15.33 -5.33 -6.67
CA LEU A 467 14.12 -5.35 -7.49
C LEU A 467 13.78 -3.97 -8.06
N GLU A 468 14.24 -2.86 -7.47
CA GLU A 468 13.95 -1.52 -7.95
C GLU A 468 14.47 -1.28 -9.38
N ALA A 469 15.66 -1.80 -9.69
CA ALA A 469 16.28 -1.66 -11.01
C ALA A 469 15.50 -2.37 -12.12
N ILE A 470 14.75 -3.44 -11.80
CA ILE A 470 13.97 -4.24 -12.75
C ILE A 470 12.47 -4.01 -12.66
N LEU A 471 12.02 -3.17 -11.72
CA LEU A 471 10.62 -2.89 -11.49
C LEU A 471 9.88 -2.38 -12.74
N PRO A 472 10.46 -1.48 -13.56
CA PRO A 472 9.82 -1.06 -14.81
C PRO A 472 9.55 -2.24 -15.77
N ASP A 473 10.51 -3.17 -15.89
CA ASP A 473 10.37 -4.39 -16.70
C ASP A 473 9.34 -5.36 -16.11
N LEU A 474 9.29 -5.53 -14.78
CA LEU A 474 8.27 -6.37 -14.11
C LEU A 474 6.85 -5.83 -14.30
N ILE A 475 6.65 -4.51 -14.21
CA ILE A 475 5.36 -3.86 -14.45
C ILE A 475 4.95 -4.03 -15.92
N LEU A 476 5.90 -3.81 -16.83
CA LEU A 476 5.65 -3.99 -18.26
C LEU A 476 5.30 -5.44 -18.58
N ALA A 477 6.04 -6.40 -18.02
CA ALA A 477 5.75 -7.83 -18.12
C ALA A 477 4.34 -8.18 -17.63
N ALA A 478 3.96 -7.73 -16.45
CA ALA A 478 2.62 -7.96 -15.90
C ALA A 478 1.52 -7.35 -16.79
N ARG A 479 1.70 -6.12 -17.28
CA ARG A 479 0.76 -5.44 -18.19
C ARG A 479 0.61 -6.19 -19.51
N THR A 480 1.73 -6.59 -20.12
CA THR A 480 1.74 -7.29 -21.40
C THR A 480 1.13 -8.70 -21.26
N CYS A 481 1.40 -9.41 -20.16
CA CYS A 481 0.75 -10.69 -19.87
C CYS A 481 -0.76 -10.51 -19.66
N ALA A 482 -1.21 -9.49 -18.92
CA ALA A 482 -2.63 -9.23 -18.74
C ALA A 482 -3.34 -8.88 -20.07
N ALA A 483 -2.68 -8.06 -20.91
CA ALA A 483 -3.16 -7.75 -22.25
C ALA A 483 -3.25 -9.00 -23.13
N ALA A 484 -2.24 -9.87 -23.08
CA ALA A 484 -2.24 -11.14 -23.80
C ALA A 484 -3.38 -12.05 -23.32
N TRP A 485 -3.61 -12.14 -22.02
CA TRP A 485 -4.70 -12.95 -21.46
C TRP A 485 -6.10 -12.51 -21.93
N ALA A 486 -6.27 -11.22 -22.18
CA ALA A 486 -7.50 -10.64 -22.72
C ALA A 486 -7.65 -10.88 -24.23
N ASN A 487 -6.55 -11.09 -24.97
CA ASN A 487 -6.54 -11.27 -26.41
C ASN A 487 -6.18 -12.72 -26.80
N ARG A 488 -7.19 -13.51 -27.18
CA ARG A 488 -7.05 -14.96 -27.35
C ARG A 488 -7.24 -15.39 -28.79
N VAL A 489 -6.33 -16.23 -29.28
CA VAL A 489 -6.46 -16.96 -30.54
C VAL A 489 -6.83 -18.41 -30.22
N GLN A 490 -8.02 -18.81 -30.65
CA GLN A 490 -8.55 -20.15 -30.43
C GLN A 490 -8.11 -21.09 -31.57
N LEU A 491 -7.41 -22.16 -31.23
CA LEU A 491 -7.02 -23.21 -32.17
C LEU A 491 -8.19 -24.20 -32.36
N PRO A 492 -8.35 -24.75 -33.57
CA PRO A 492 -9.44 -25.69 -33.87
C PRO A 492 -9.17 -27.11 -33.37
N TRP A 493 -8.00 -27.38 -32.78
CA TRP A 493 -7.56 -28.70 -32.36
C TRP A 493 -6.92 -28.70 -30.97
N SER A 494 -6.79 -29.91 -30.41
CA SER A 494 -6.23 -30.20 -29.09
C SER A 494 -4.70 -30.28 -29.18
N SER A 495 -3.99 -29.49 -28.36
CA SER A 495 -2.52 -29.46 -28.38
C SER A 495 -1.92 -30.80 -27.95
N VAL A 496 -2.55 -31.49 -27.01
CA VAL A 496 -2.17 -32.83 -26.56
C VAL A 496 -2.28 -33.85 -27.69
N GLN A 497 -3.42 -33.89 -28.40
CA GLN A 497 -3.60 -34.80 -29.53
C GLN A 497 -2.63 -34.53 -30.68
N TYR A 498 -2.29 -33.25 -30.92
CA TYR A 498 -1.28 -32.87 -31.90
C TYR A 498 0.08 -33.46 -31.53
N THR A 499 0.51 -33.26 -30.28
CA THR A 499 1.82 -33.75 -29.81
C THR A 499 1.89 -35.27 -29.74
N ASP A 500 0.82 -35.97 -29.35
CA ASP A 500 0.74 -37.45 -29.35
C ASP A 500 0.82 -38.06 -30.76
N THR A 501 0.39 -37.31 -31.78
CA THR A 501 0.47 -37.75 -33.18
C THR A 501 1.86 -37.54 -33.78
N LEU A 502 2.70 -36.69 -33.17
CA LEU A 502 4.03 -36.37 -33.67
C LEU A 502 5.06 -37.46 -33.30
N PRO A 503 5.81 -38.00 -34.27
CA PRO A 503 6.98 -38.83 -33.98
C PRO A 503 7.98 -38.11 -33.08
N GLN A 504 8.67 -38.84 -32.22
CA GLN A 504 9.62 -38.30 -31.24
C GLN A 504 10.78 -37.53 -31.87
N SER A 505 11.21 -37.90 -33.08
CA SER A 505 12.31 -37.27 -33.84
C SER A 505 11.81 -36.34 -34.96
N SER A 506 10.61 -35.77 -34.85
CA SER A 506 10.05 -34.91 -35.90
C SER A 506 10.58 -33.48 -35.79
N ASN A 507 11.53 -33.15 -36.65
CA ASN A 507 12.20 -31.83 -36.72
C ASN A 507 11.53 -30.82 -37.69
N GLY A 508 10.38 -31.19 -38.28
CA GLY A 508 9.61 -30.30 -39.16
C GLY A 508 10.12 -30.17 -40.59
N TRP A 509 11.19 -30.89 -40.97
CA TRP A 509 11.76 -30.83 -42.32
C TRP A 509 11.11 -31.81 -43.32
N ASN A 510 10.42 -32.85 -42.84
CA ASN A 510 9.76 -33.84 -43.70
C ASN A 510 8.42 -33.32 -44.24
N LYS A 511 8.45 -32.77 -45.46
CA LYS A 511 7.29 -32.15 -46.12
C LYS A 511 6.04 -33.04 -46.16
N ARG A 512 6.16 -34.33 -46.48
CA ARG A 512 5.00 -35.26 -46.54
C ARG A 512 4.40 -35.53 -45.16
N ALA A 513 5.24 -35.60 -44.13
CA ALA A 513 4.76 -35.77 -42.77
C ALA A 513 4.01 -34.52 -42.29
N GLU A 514 4.54 -33.33 -42.58
CA GLU A 514 3.91 -32.05 -42.23
C GLU A 514 2.62 -31.79 -43.02
N GLU A 515 2.54 -32.18 -44.29
CA GLU A 515 1.28 -32.11 -45.08
C GLU A 515 0.17 -32.98 -44.47
N ARG A 516 0.52 -34.18 -43.98
CA ARG A 516 -0.44 -35.04 -43.25
C ARG A 516 -0.87 -34.42 -41.92
N MET A 517 0.07 -33.82 -41.18
CA MET A 517 -0.24 -33.12 -39.93
C MET A 517 -1.17 -31.94 -40.19
N ALA A 518 -0.88 -31.11 -41.20
CA ALA A 518 -1.72 -29.97 -41.57
C ALA A 518 -3.13 -30.37 -42.04
N GLY A 519 -3.28 -31.54 -42.68
CA GLY A 519 -4.59 -32.09 -43.03
C GLY A 519 -5.42 -32.54 -41.82
N ARG A 520 -4.77 -33.05 -40.76
CA ARG A 520 -5.44 -33.48 -39.52
C ARG A 520 -5.65 -32.35 -38.53
N PHE A 521 -4.74 -31.38 -38.52
CA PHE A 521 -4.68 -30.25 -37.60
C PHE A 521 -4.47 -28.97 -38.41
N PRO A 522 -5.55 -28.44 -39.03
CA PRO A 522 -5.44 -27.25 -39.88
C PRO A 522 -5.09 -26.00 -39.07
N PRO A 523 -4.44 -25.00 -39.68
CA PRO A 523 -4.16 -23.72 -39.02
C PRO A 523 -5.46 -23.01 -38.61
N ALA A 524 -5.38 -22.17 -37.58
CA ALA A 524 -6.52 -21.38 -37.10
C ALA A 524 -6.96 -20.33 -38.13
N PHE A 525 -6.05 -19.88 -38.99
CA PHE A 525 -6.33 -18.93 -40.06
C PHE A 525 -5.89 -19.44 -41.43
N ASN A 526 -6.72 -19.18 -42.44
CA ASN A 526 -6.37 -19.40 -43.84
C ASN A 526 -5.41 -18.31 -44.33
N GLN A 527 -4.66 -18.61 -45.40
CA GLN A 527 -3.82 -17.59 -46.04
C GLN A 527 -4.67 -16.50 -46.73
N PRO A 528 -4.21 -15.23 -46.75
CA PRO A 528 -2.98 -14.74 -46.12
C PRO A 528 -3.09 -14.69 -44.59
N TRP A 529 -2.04 -15.16 -43.91
CA TRP A 529 -2.05 -15.23 -42.44
C TRP A 529 -2.08 -13.84 -41.81
N PRO A 530 -2.85 -13.65 -40.71
CA PRO A 530 -2.87 -12.38 -40.01
C PRO A 530 -1.52 -12.08 -39.37
N ARG A 531 -1.12 -10.80 -39.42
CA ARG A 531 0.06 -10.27 -38.74
C ARG A 531 -0.30 -9.83 -37.31
N LEU A 532 0.21 -10.53 -36.31
CA LEU A 532 -0.02 -10.23 -34.90
C LEU A 532 1.01 -9.21 -34.39
N THR A 533 0.51 -8.07 -33.89
CA THR A 533 1.32 -7.00 -33.28
C THR A 533 0.97 -6.76 -31.82
N SER A 534 -0.15 -7.29 -31.36
CA SER A 534 -0.63 -7.13 -29.98
C SER A 534 -0.33 -8.38 -29.15
N PRO A 535 -0.11 -8.23 -27.83
CA PRO A 535 0.07 -9.36 -26.93
C PRO A 535 -1.09 -10.35 -27.06
N THR A 536 -0.79 -11.64 -27.15
CA THR A 536 -1.78 -12.68 -27.51
C THR A 536 -1.48 -13.99 -26.81
N ILE A 537 -2.51 -14.70 -26.36
CA ILE A 537 -2.41 -16.12 -25.98
C ILE A 537 -3.02 -17.04 -27.02
N PHE A 538 -2.38 -18.18 -27.23
CA PHE A 538 -2.91 -19.27 -28.05
C PHE A 538 -3.60 -20.29 -27.16
N VAL A 539 -4.83 -20.64 -27.49
CA VAL A 539 -5.68 -21.50 -26.66
C VAL A 539 -6.18 -22.66 -27.51
N ASP A 540 -5.95 -23.89 -27.08
CA ASP A 540 -6.35 -25.08 -27.83
C ASP A 540 -7.86 -25.36 -27.73
N SER A 541 -8.39 -26.33 -28.50
CA SER A 541 -9.82 -26.66 -28.52
C SER A 541 -10.42 -27.12 -27.18
N GLU A 542 -9.58 -27.47 -26.21
CA GLU A 542 -9.96 -27.84 -24.84
C GLU A 542 -9.76 -26.69 -23.85
N ALA A 543 -9.52 -25.49 -24.39
CA ALA A 543 -9.28 -24.25 -23.66
C ALA A 543 -8.02 -24.22 -22.79
N ARG A 544 -7.02 -25.06 -23.14
CA ARG A 544 -5.69 -25.01 -22.53
C ARG A 544 -4.83 -23.97 -23.22
N VAL A 545 -4.10 -23.18 -22.44
CA VAL A 545 -3.12 -22.25 -23.01
C VAL A 545 -1.97 -23.06 -23.59
N SER A 546 -1.72 -22.85 -24.87
CA SER A 546 -0.72 -23.58 -25.65
C SER A 546 0.46 -22.70 -26.04
N GLY A 547 0.43 -21.39 -25.77
CA GLY A 547 1.56 -20.49 -25.98
C GLY A 547 1.22 -19.03 -25.72
N TRP A 548 2.25 -18.21 -25.53
CA TRP A 548 2.15 -16.77 -25.29
C TRP A 548 3.03 -15.99 -26.27
N TYR A 549 2.48 -14.91 -26.79
CA TYR A 549 3.17 -13.91 -27.58
C TYR A 549 3.13 -12.56 -26.85
N LEU A 550 4.30 -12.06 -26.46
CA LEU A 550 4.48 -10.89 -25.61
C LEU A 550 5.40 -9.86 -26.32
N PRO A 551 4.88 -9.10 -27.30
CA PRO A 551 5.65 -8.06 -27.98
C PRO A 551 5.90 -6.86 -27.06
N GLY A 552 7.11 -6.30 -27.12
CA GLY A 552 7.48 -5.09 -26.37
C GLY A 552 7.38 -5.26 -24.85
N VAL A 553 7.66 -6.45 -24.34
CA VAL A 553 7.52 -6.80 -22.92
C VAL A 553 8.71 -6.36 -22.08
N LEU A 554 9.83 -6.00 -22.71
CA LEU A 554 11.05 -5.50 -22.07
C LEU A 554 11.27 -4.01 -22.38
N THR A 555 11.91 -3.31 -21.45
CA THR A 555 12.25 -1.89 -21.59
C THR A 555 13.43 -1.67 -22.55
N PRO A 556 13.55 -0.49 -23.17
CA PRO A 556 14.68 -0.16 -24.04
C PRO A 556 16.05 -0.30 -23.36
N ASN A 557 16.13 -0.02 -22.06
CA ASN A 557 17.36 -0.16 -21.29
C ASN A 557 17.79 -1.64 -21.18
N THR A 558 16.84 -2.51 -20.80
CA THR A 558 17.06 -3.96 -20.73
C THR A 558 17.46 -4.53 -22.09
N ILE A 559 16.77 -4.14 -23.16
CA ILE A 559 17.11 -4.56 -24.53
C ILE A 559 18.56 -4.18 -24.86
N LYS A 560 18.97 -2.95 -24.57
CA LYS A 560 20.32 -2.47 -24.84
C LYS A 560 21.38 -3.27 -24.07
N VAL A 561 21.22 -3.42 -22.76
CA VAL A 561 22.19 -4.11 -21.88
C VAL A 561 22.41 -5.55 -22.33
N VAL A 562 21.33 -6.30 -22.60
CA VAL A 562 21.45 -7.69 -23.05
C VAL A 562 22.06 -7.78 -24.45
N SER A 563 21.69 -6.86 -25.37
CA SER A 563 22.25 -6.83 -26.72
C SER A 563 23.77 -6.59 -26.70
N GLU A 564 24.25 -5.67 -25.86
CA GLU A 564 25.67 -5.38 -25.68
C GLU A 564 26.42 -6.56 -25.03
N ALA A 565 25.78 -7.24 -24.05
CA ALA A 565 26.33 -8.42 -23.42
C ALA A 565 26.48 -9.60 -24.40
N CYS A 566 25.47 -9.86 -25.24
CA CYS A 566 25.55 -10.87 -26.30
C CYS A 566 26.65 -10.54 -27.33
N ALA A 567 26.77 -9.28 -27.75
CA ALA A 567 27.81 -8.85 -28.69
C ALA A 567 29.22 -9.03 -28.10
N THR A 568 29.39 -8.71 -26.81
CA THR A 568 30.66 -8.88 -26.10
C THR A 568 31.02 -10.35 -25.97
N LEU A 569 30.07 -11.20 -25.57
CA LEU A 569 30.29 -12.65 -25.48
C LEU A 569 30.71 -13.25 -26.83
N ARG A 570 30.08 -12.80 -27.93
CA ARG A 570 30.44 -13.23 -29.29
C ARG A 570 31.84 -12.81 -29.71
N GLY A 571 32.25 -11.60 -29.36
CA GLY A 571 33.59 -11.09 -29.67
C GLY A 571 34.70 -11.72 -28.83
N GLU A 572 34.46 -11.91 -27.54
CA GLU A 572 35.45 -12.45 -26.59
C GLU A 572 35.59 -13.98 -26.68
N CYS A 573 34.52 -14.70 -27.05
CA CYS A 573 34.49 -16.17 -27.05
C CYS A 573 33.97 -16.76 -28.38
N PRO A 574 34.65 -16.55 -29.52
CA PRO A 574 34.22 -17.09 -30.81
C PRO A 574 34.16 -18.63 -30.83
N ALA A 575 34.97 -19.32 -30.02
CA ALA A 575 34.95 -20.78 -29.89
C ALA A 575 33.68 -21.33 -29.23
N LEU A 576 32.90 -20.48 -28.56
CA LEU A 576 31.60 -20.86 -27.98
C LEU A 576 30.52 -21.02 -29.06
N TRP A 577 30.76 -20.52 -30.28
CA TRP A 577 29.81 -20.46 -31.39
C TRP A 577 30.11 -21.56 -32.40
N ASP A 578 29.07 -22.30 -32.80
CA ASP A 578 29.19 -23.30 -33.86
C ASP A 578 29.05 -22.71 -35.28
N ASP A 579 29.18 -23.55 -36.30
CA ASP A 579 29.04 -23.16 -37.72
C ASP A 579 27.65 -22.57 -38.05
N SER A 580 26.64 -22.83 -37.21
CA SER A 580 25.29 -22.27 -37.32
C SER A 580 25.13 -20.91 -36.63
N GLN A 581 26.22 -20.37 -36.07
CA GLN A 581 26.21 -19.16 -35.25
C GLN A 581 25.32 -19.32 -33.99
N GLN A 582 25.34 -20.51 -33.39
CA GLN A 582 24.69 -20.79 -32.10
C GLN A 582 25.74 -20.98 -31.02
N ALA A 583 25.55 -20.29 -29.90
CA ALA A 583 26.32 -20.47 -28.67
C ALA A 583 25.44 -21.12 -27.58
N ARG A 584 25.96 -22.14 -26.91
CA ARG A 584 25.25 -22.82 -25.81
C ARG A 584 25.93 -22.62 -24.47
N VAL A 585 25.18 -22.08 -23.52
CA VAL A 585 25.56 -21.95 -22.12
C VAL A 585 24.61 -22.79 -21.27
N SER A 586 25.12 -23.82 -20.61
CA SER A 586 24.37 -24.62 -19.65
C SER A 586 25.28 -24.99 -18.49
N TYR A 587 24.74 -25.01 -17.28
CA TYR A 587 25.49 -25.56 -16.14
C TYR A 587 25.28 -27.07 -15.95
N CYS A 588 24.55 -27.73 -16.88
CA CYS A 588 24.28 -29.16 -16.86
C CYS A 588 24.49 -29.76 -18.28
N SER A 589 25.76 -29.87 -18.69
CA SER A 589 26.18 -30.20 -20.06
C SER A 589 26.31 -31.68 -20.37
N HIS A 590 26.58 -32.51 -19.34
CA HIS A 590 26.92 -33.93 -19.53
C HIS A 590 25.74 -34.90 -19.59
N TYR A 591 24.49 -34.40 -19.54
CA TYR A 591 23.32 -35.22 -19.91
C TYR A 591 23.06 -35.19 -21.42
N ARG A 592 24.12 -35.31 -22.23
CA ARG A 592 23.97 -35.69 -23.65
C ARG A 592 23.48 -37.13 -23.69
N ASP A 593 22.18 -37.31 -23.85
CA ASP A 593 21.50 -38.51 -24.34
C ASP A 593 21.73 -39.85 -23.63
N SER A 594 22.54 -39.93 -22.57
CA SER A 594 22.70 -41.13 -21.75
C SER A 594 21.73 -41.13 -20.57
N LEU A 595 20.87 -42.14 -20.52
CA LEU A 595 19.89 -42.38 -19.45
C LEU A 595 20.51 -42.79 -18.10
N GLU A 596 21.84 -42.75 -17.97
CA GLU A 596 22.59 -43.33 -16.85
C GLU A 596 23.43 -42.28 -16.11
N GLY A 597 22.82 -41.64 -15.10
CA GLY A 597 23.46 -41.33 -13.80
C GLY A 597 24.76 -40.51 -13.72
N GLY A 598 25.10 -39.67 -14.71
CA GLY A 598 26.29 -38.81 -14.66
C GLY A 598 26.21 -37.66 -13.64
N THR A 599 27.36 -37.22 -13.14
CA THR A 599 27.49 -36.01 -12.31
C THR A 599 27.31 -34.73 -13.15
N PRO A 600 26.64 -33.68 -12.63
CA PRO A 600 26.42 -32.45 -13.39
C PRO A 600 27.70 -31.63 -13.54
N GLU A 601 28.04 -31.25 -14.78
CA GLU A 601 29.18 -30.38 -15.12
C GLU A 601 28.72 -29.24 -16.05
N PRO A 602 29.31 -28.04 -15.98
CA PRO A 602 28.98 -26.94 -16.88
C PRO A 602 29.41 -27.21 -18.33
N SER A 603 28.80 -26.54 -19.30
CA SER A 603 29.14 -26.66 -20.75
C SER A 603 30.29 -25.73 -21.15
N THR A 604 30.75 -24.91 -20.22
CA THR A 604 31.76 -23.88 -20.43
C THR A 604 33.16 -24.45 -20.20
N THR A 605 34.07 -24.19 -21.11
CA THR A 605 35.50 -24.51 -20.91
C THR A 605 36.16 -23.46 -20.00
N PRO A 606 37.30 -23.78 -19.36
CA PRO A 606 38.03 -22.80 -18.53
C PRO A 606 38.35 -21.49 -19.27
N GLU A 607 38.59 -21.55 -20.59
CA GLU A 607 38.93 -20.39 -21.42
C GLU A 607 37.75 -19.43 -21.65
N THR A 608 36.51 -19.94 -21.62
CA THR A 608 35.29 -19.15 -21.90
C THR A 608 34.54 -18.74 -20.63
N LYS A 609 34.88 -19.36 -19.48
CA LYS A 609 34.21 -19.21 -18.19
C LYS A 609 34.11 -17.74 -17.73
N HIS A 610 35.19 -16.98 -17.82
CA HIS A 610 35.19 -15.58 -17.34
C HIS A 610 34.18 -14.71 -18.09
N SER A 611 34.15 -14.79 -19.42
CA SER A 611 33.21 -14.03 -20.25
C SER A 611 31.77 -14.52 -20.07
N VAL A 612 31.54 -15.82 -19.83
CA VAL A 612 30.21 -16.34 -19.50
C VAL A 612 29.72 -15.85 -18.14
N VAL A 613 30.56 -15.88 -17.09
CA VAL A 613 30.22 -15.34 -15.77
C VAL A 613 29.91 -13.85 -15.86
N LYS A 614 30.69 -13.09 -16.64
CA LYS A 614 30.44 -11.67 -16.90
C LYS A 614 29.10 -11.45 -17.61
N PHE A 615 28.77 -12.29 -18.60
CA PHE A 615 27.47 -12.27 -19.27
C PHE A 615 26.31 -12.56 -18.29
N LEU A 616 26.42 -13.61 -17.47
CA LEU A 616 25.40 -13.97 -16.48
C LEU A 616 25.19 -12.86 -15.45
N LYS A 617 26.27 -12.28 -14.90
CA LYS A 617 26.18 -11.11 -13.99
C LYS A 617 25.45 -9.93 -14.63
N THR A 618 25.78 -9.62 -15.88
CA THR A 618 25.21 -8.47 -16.60
C THR A 618 23.73 -8.69 -16.93
N THR A 619 23.34 -9.92 -17.26
CA THR A 619 21.98 -10.28 -17.68
C THR A 619 21.09 -10.80 -16.56
N ALA A 620 21.64 -11.04 -15.37
CA ALA A 620 20.92 -11.53 -14.19
C ALA A 620 19.63 -10.75 -13.87
N PRO A 621 19.59 -9.41 -13.95
CA PRO A 621 18.34 -8.67 -13.75
C PRO A 621 17.26 -9.03 -14.77
N THR A 622 17.62 -9.18 -16.06
CA THR A 622 16.68 -9.59 -17.12
C THR A 622 16.21 -11.03 -16.93
N MET A 623 17.10 -11.92 -16.53
CA MET A 623 16.79 -13.31 -16.22
C MET A 623 15.78 -13.43 -15.06
N CYS A 624 15.82 -12.55 -14.07
CA CYS A 624 14.77 -12.42 -13.06
C CYS A 624 13.41 -12.03 -13.65
N VAL A 625 13.37 -11.11 -14.63
CA VAL A 625 12.14 -10.72 -15.33
C VAL A 625 11.56 -11.91 -16.10
N LEU A 626 12.42 -12.66 -16.83
CA LEU A 626 11.99 -13.89 -17.49
C LEU A 626 11.43 -14.89 -16.48
N SER A 627 12.04 -15.00 -15.29
CA SER A 627 11.61 -15.87 -14.18
C SER A 627 10.20 -15.53 -13.72
N ALA A 628 9.93 -14.23 -13.55
CA ALA A 628 8.62 -13.72 -13.21
C ALA A 628 7.59 -13.98 -14.32
N ILE A 629 7.97 -13.84 -15.59
CA ILE A 629 7.11 -14.19 -16.73
C ILE A 629 6.79 -15.69 -16.71
N LEU A 630 7.79 -16.57 -16.53
CA LEU A 630 7.58 -18.02 -16.46
C LEU A 630 6.60 -18.39 -15.34
N ARG A 631 6.71 -17.74 -14.18
CA ARG A 631 5.78 -17.93 -13.07
C ARG A 631 4.33 -17.64 -13.44
N ILE A 632 4.09 -16.70 -14.34
CA ILE A 632 2.76 -16.34 -14.84
C ILE A 632 2.31 -17.31 -15.94
N VAL A 633 3.17 -17.54 -16.94
CA VAL A 633 2.77 -18.27 -18.16
C VAL A 633 2.75 -19.79 -17.98
N HIS A 634 3.57 -20.32 -17.08
CA HIS A 634 3.69 -21.76 -16.80
C HIS A 634 4.11 -22.04 -15.33
N PRO A 635 3.25 -21.74 -14.33
CA PRO A 635 3.59 -21.80 -12.90
C PRO A 635 4.11 -23.16 -12.43
N GLU A 636 3.61 -24.26 -13.01
CA GLU A 636 4.03 -25.63 -12.68
C GLU A 636 5.48 -25.90 -13.10
N GLU A 637 5.92 -25.40 -14.25
CA GLU A 637 7.29 -25.60 -14.73
C GLU A 637 8.25 -24.74 -13.92
N TYR A 638 7.84 -23.52 -13.56
CA TYR A 638 8.57 -22.68 -12.62
C TYR A 638 8.79 -23.40 -11.27
N GLU A 639 7.74 -23.92 -10.64
CA GLU A 639 7.85 -24.57 -9.32
C GLU A 639 8.73 -25.81 -9.35
N LYS A 640 8.54 -26.68 -10.35
CA LYS A 640 9.35 -27.89 -10.51
C LYS A 640 10.82 -27.53 -10.75
N SER A 641 11.08 -26.49 -11.53
CA SER A 641 12.42 -26.00 -11.82
C SER A 641 13.11 -25.45 -10.58
N VAL A 642 12.46 -24.57 -9.82
CA VAL A 642 13.02 -24.02 -8.56
C VAL A 642 13.25 -25.13 -7.51
N ARG A 643 12.35 -26.11 -7.42
CA ARG A 643 12.54 -27.27 -6.52
C ARG A 643 13.76 -28.10 -6.91
N LEU A 644 13.95 -28.33 -8.20
CA LEU A 644 15.07 -29.10 -8.72
C LEU A 644 16.40 -28.36 -8.52
N GLU A 645 16.42 -27.04 -8.74
CA GLU A 645 17.57 -26.18 -8.46
C GLU A 645 17.99 -26.25 -6.98
N LYS A 646 17.03 -26.20 -6.06
CA LYS A 646 17.28 -26.40 -4.62
C LYS A 646 17.84 -27.78 -4.30
N LYS A 647 17.47 -28.82 -5.04
CA LYS A 647 18.06 -30.18 -4.91
C LYS A 647 19.50 -30.19 -5.42
N PHE A 648 19.80 -29.54 -6.55
CA PHE A 648 21.17 -29.44 -7.08
C PHE A 648 22.10 -28.66 -6.16
N ALA A 649 21.66 -27.53 -5.62
CA ALA A 649 22.45 -26.73 -4.68
C ALA A 649 22.88 -27.51 -3.42
N ARG A 650 22.12 -28.56 -3.04
CA ARG A 650 22.38 -29.42 -1.88
C ARG A 650 23.16 -30.69 -2.22
N CYS A 651 23.40 -31.00 -3.50
CA CYS A 651 24.08 -32.23 -3.90
C CYS A 651 25.60 -32.11 -3.67
N ALA A 652 26.14 -32.91 -2.74
CA ALA A 652 27.57 -32.87 -2.39
C ALA A 652 28.49 -33.60 -3.39
N ALA A 653 27.93 -34.32 -4.36
CA ALA A 653 28.65 -35.24 -5.25
C ALA A 653 29.04 -34.64 -6.61
N VAL A 654 29.11 -33.31 -6.73
CA VAL A 654 29.44 -32.62 -7.99
C VAL A 654 30.97 -32.49 -8.14
N PRO A 655 31.61 -33.07 -9.16
CA PRO A 655 32.97 -32.74 -9.57
C PRO A 655 33.06 -31.23 -9.87
N ASP A 656 34.17 -30.58 -9.51
CA ASP A 656 34.35 -29.14 -9.73
C ASP A 656 33.23 -28.25 -9.14
N ARG A 657 32.71 -28.67 -7.97
CA ARG A 657 31.66 -27.98 -7.21
C ARG A 657 31.86 -26.47 -7.13
N TYR A 658 33.08 -25.99 -6.90
CA TYR A 658 33.37 -24.56 -6.81
C TYR A 658 33.09 -23.80 -8.11
N GLU A 659 33.35 -24.41 -9.27
CA GLU A 659 33.11 -23.78 -10.58
C GLU A 659 31.62 -23.75 -10.90
N LEU A 660 30.91 -24.84 -10.56
CA LEU A 660 29.47 -24.90 -10.70
C LEU A 660 28.76 -23.88 -9.78
N LEU A 661 29.21 -23.77 -8.53
CA LEU A 661 28.70 -22.79 -7.57
C LEU A 661 28.91 -21.35 -8.05
N GLU A 662 30.04 -21.07 -8.70
CA GLU A 662 30.35 -19.75 -9.26
C GLU A 662 29.45 -19.35 -10.44
N LEU A 663 28.93 -20.32 -11.20
CA LEU A 663 27.94 -20.08 -12.24
C LEU A 663 26.53 -19.96 -11.66
N ILE A 664 26.16 -20.86 -10.74
CA ILE A 664 24.84 -20.89 -10.09
C ILE A 664 24.56 -19.60 -9.32
N GLN A 665 25.55 -19.00 -8.64
CA GLN A 665 25.35 -17.75 -7.89
C GLN A 665 24.90 -16.56 -8.78
N HIS A 666 25.12 -16.65 -10.10
CA HIS A 666 24.73 -15.62 -11.06
C HIS A 666 23.62 -16.10 -12.02
N TRP A 667 23.14 -17.33 -11.83
CA TRP A 667 22.10 -17.93 -12.64
C TRP A 667 20.74 -17.61 -12.04
N THR A 668 20.05 -16.62 -12.59
CA THR A 668 18.87 -16.06 -11.93
C THR A 668 17.52 -16.47 -12.53
N PHE A 669 17.53 -17.52 -13.36
CA PHE A 669 16.37 -18.00 -14.11
C PHE A 669 16.26 -19.53 -14.00
N PRO A 670 15.07 -20.13 -13.89
CA PRO A 670 14.93 -21.50 -13.44
C PRO A 670 15.15 -22.53 -14.57
N PHE A 671 15.32 -22.09 -15.83
CA PHE A 671 15.78 -22.95 -16.90
C PHE A 671 17.27 -23.24 -16.78
N HIS A 672 17.70 -24.46 -17.15
CA HIS A 672 19.06 -24.96 -16.92
C HIS A 672 19.98 -24.80 -18.15
N CYS A 673 19.39 -24.40 -19.27
CA CYS A 673 20.07 -24.21 -20.55
C CYS A 673 19.66 -22.86 -21.13
N LEU A 674 20.65 -22.18 -21.70
CA LEU A 674 20.52 -20.91 -22.40
C LEU A 674 21.28 -21.02 -23.73
N ASP A 675 20.54 -21.03 -24.82
CA ASP A 675 21.06 -20.99 -26.19
C ASP A 675 20.96 -19.55 -26.72
N ILE A 676 22.06 -19.04 -27.28
CA ILE A 676 22.16 -17.71 -27.86
C ILE A 676 22.41 -17.89 -29.36
N GLU A 677 21.46 -17.50 -30.18
CA GLU A 677 21.54 -17.59 -31.64
C GLU A 677 21.78 -16.22 -32.23
N ALA A 678 22.81 -16.08 -33.07
CA ALA A 678 23.10 -14.84 -33.78
C ALA A 678 22.66 -14.94 -35.23
N ASN A 679 21.73 -14.08 -35.63
CA ASN A 679 21.13 -14.07 -36.97
C ASN A 679 20.61 -15.48 -37.35
N PRO A 680 19.67 -16.05 -36.57
CA PRO A 680 19.15 -17.40 -36.79
C PRO A 680 18.70 -17.60 -38.24
N GLY A 681 19.03 -18.78 -38.78
CA GLY A 681 18.94 -19.08 -40.20
C GLY A 681 17.52 -19.10 -40.77
N THR A 682 17.45 -19.05 -42.10
CA THR A 682 16.20 -19.03 -42.86
C THR A 682 15.69 -20.46 -43.09
N GLY A 683 14.53 -20.80 -42.52
CA GLY A 683 13.91 -22.11 -42.70
C GLY A 683 12.80 -22.37 -41.67
N VAL A 684 11.80 -23.14 -42.07
CA VAL A 684 10.66 -23.46 -41.20
C VAL A 684 10.93 -24.81 -40.51
N PHE A 685 11.30 -24.77 -39.23
CA PHE A 685 11.73 -25.93 -38.43
C PHE A 685 10.88 -26.11 -37.16
N ARG A 686 11.08 -27.24 -36.49
CA ARG A 686 10.52 -27.55 -35.17
C ARG A 686 11.67 -28.00 -34.27
N ASP A 687 11.70 -27.53 -33.03
CA ASP A 687 12.67 -28.00 -32.04
C ASP A 687 12.31 -29.44 -31.65
N ASP A 688 13.20 -30.38 -32.01
CA ASP A 688 13.07 -31.82 -31.78
C ASP A 688 13.69 -32.29 -30.45
N ARG A 689 14.37 -31.39 -29.72
CA ARG A 689 14.95 -31.66 -28.41
C ARG A 689 13.99 -31.37 -27.26
N GLY A 690 12.88 -30.70 -27.55
CA GLY A 690 11.83 -30.41 -26.59
C GLY A 690 11.08 -31.65 -26.07
N VAL A 691 10.63 -31.61 -24.81
CA VAL A 691 9.74 -32.65 -24.24
C VAL A 691 8.28 -32.19 -24.30
N SER A 692 7.35 -33.14 -24.53
CA SER A 692 5.91 -32.89 -24.51
C SER A 692 5.48 -32.27 -23.17
N GLY A 693 4.70 -31.19 -23.22
CA GLY A 693 4.16 -30.51 -22.03
C GLY A 693 5.07 -29.47 -21.35
N GLY A 694 6.26 -29.16 -21.90
CA GLY A 694 7.08 -28.04 -21.41
C GLY A 694 7.13 -26.86 -22.38
N ILE A 695 7.61 -25.70 -21.91
CA ILE A 695 7.69 -24.44 -22.66
C ILE A 695 9.14 -23.99 -22.86
N ASN A 696 9.46 -23.37 -24.00
CA ASN A 696 10.70 -22.61 -24.18
C ASN A 696 10.38 -21.12 -24.14
N ILE A 697 11.31 -20.33 -23.63
CA ILE A 697 11.24 -18.87 -23.71
C ILE A 697 12.23 -18.39 -24.76
N LEU A 698 11.69 -17.84 -25.84
CA LEU A 698 12.44 -17.21 -26.93
C LEU A 698 12.35 -15.69 -26.78
N ALA A 699 13.48 -15.04 -26.53
CA ALA A 699 13.53 -13.60 -26.32
C ALA A 699 14.41 -12.92 -27.38
N ALA A 700 13.86 -11.91 -28.06
CA ALA A 700 14.53 -11.16 -29.13
C ALA A 700 15.36 -9.99 -28.58
N PHE A 701 16.62 -9.90 -28.99
CA PHE A 701 17.55 -8.81 -28.67
C PHE A 701 18.35 -8.39 -29.91
N GLY A 702 18.96 -7.20 -29.86
CA GLY A 702 19.79 -6.67 -30.93
C GLY A 702 19.33 -5.31 -31.46
N THR A 703 19.80 -4.95 -32.64
CA THR A 703 19.62 -3.62 -33.25
C THR A 703 18.74 -3.61 -34.49
N PHE A 704 18.15 -4.75 -34.84
CA PHE A 704 17.31 -4.89 -36.02
C PHE A 704 15.91 -4.30 -35.82
N ALA A 705 15.24 -4.02 -36.93
CA ALA A 705 13.84 -3.61 -37.00
C ALA A 705 13.11 -4.45 -38.05
N ASP A 706 11.79 -4.48 -37.93
CA ASP A 706 10.87 -5.20 -38.82
C ASP A 706 11.11 -6.72 -38.88
N GLY A 707 11.55 -7.31 -37.76
CA GLY A 707 11.66 -8.77 -37.67
C GLY A 707 10.31 -9.44 -37.58
N GLU A 708 10.19 -10.61 -38.22
CA GLU A 708 8.97 -11.41 -38.23
C GLU A 708 9.26 -12.88 -37.93
N VAL A 709 8.33 -13.49 -37.21
CA VAL A 709 8.28 -14.94 -36.99
C VAL A 709 7.00 -15.48 -37.60
N SER A 710 7.16 -16.37 -38.58
CA SER A 710 6.04 -17.09 -39.18
C SER A 710 5.82 -18.41 -38.42
N ILE A 711 4.58 -18.67 -38.03
CA ILE A 711 4.17 -19.91 -37.33
C ILE A 711 3.11 -20.63 -38.18
N PRO A 712 3.52 -21.44 -39.19
CA PRO A 712 2.58 -22.09 -40.11
C PRO A 712 1.57 -23.03 -39.46
N SER A 713 1.93 -23.62 -38.32
CA SER A 713 1.08 -24.56 -37.58
C SER A 713 -0.20 -23.92 -37.04
N ILE A 714 -0.16 -22.63 -36.73
CA ILE A 714 -1.34 -21.84 -36.32
C ILE A 714 -1.84 -20.96 -37.47
N GLY A 715 -0.98 -20.69 -38.46
CA GLY A 715 -1.27 -19.82 -39.58
C GLY A 715 -1.23 -18.35 -39.18
N VAL A 716 -0.19 -17.93 -38.48
CA VAL A 716 0.02 -16.52 -38.08
C VAL A 716 1.44 -16.09 -38.39
N THR A 717 1.62 -14.80 -38.64
CA THR A 717 2.92 -14.15 -38.64
C THR A 717 2.94 -13.15 -37.50
N CYS A 718 4.00 -13.10 -36.73
CA CYS A 718 4.11 -12.22 -35.56
C CYS A 718 5.27 -11.26 -35.74
N ASN A 719 5.09 -10.02 -35.29
CA ASN A 719 6.23 -9.12 -35.13
C ASN A 719 7.19 -9.70 -34.08
N TYR A 720 8.49 -9.67 -34.37
CA TYR A 720 9.54 -10.19 -33.50
C TYR A 720 10.69 -9.21 -33.35
N ASN A 721 10.37 -7.93 -33.16
CA ASN A 721 11.36 -6.89 -32.86
C ASN A 721 12.01 -7.10 -31.47
N PRO A 722 13.20 -6.51 -31.22
CA PRO A 722 13.85 -6.58 -29.92
C PRO A 722 12.93 -6.21 -28.75
N GLY A 723 12.99 -6.98 -27.67
CA GLY A 723 12.08 -6.87 -26.52
C GLY A 723 10.80 -7.70 -26.64
N THR A 724 10.67 -8.53 -27.67
CA THR A 724 9.58 -9.51 -27.81
C THR A 724 9.95 -10.82 -27.14
N ILE A 725 9.00 -11.41 -26.42
CA ILE A 725 9.12 -12.76 -25.83
C ILE A 725 8.03 -13.67 -26.37
N PHE A 726 8.45 -14.87 -26.78
CA PHE A 726 7.59 -16.00 -27.05
C PHE A 726 7.75 -17.05 -25.95
N CYS A 727 6.65 -17.49 -25.37
CA CYS A 727 6.64 -18.66 -24.50
C CYS A 727 5.88 -19.75 -25.27
N LEU A 728 6.61 -20.66 -25.92
CA LEU A 728 6.04 -21.61 -26.87
C LEU A 728 6.50 -23.04 -26.54
N PRO A 729 5.61 -24.04 -26.64
CA PRO A 729 6.03 -25.43 -26.57
C PRO A 729 6.87 -25.77 -27.81
N PRO A 730 8.14 -26.17 -27.63
CA PRO A 730 9.12 -26.34 -28.72
C PRO A 730 8.66 -27.31 -29.81
N ARG A 731 7.95 -28.38 -29.41
CA ARG A 731 7.45 -29.41 -30.34
C ARG A 731 6.12 -29.09 -30.98
N LEU A 732 5.37 -28.14 -30.44
CA LEU A 732 4.03 -27.84 -30.95
C LEU A 732 4.11 -26.93 -32.18
N TYR A 733 4.93 -25.88 -32.09
CA TYR A 733 4.95 -24.83 -33.09
C TYR A 733 6.16 -24.91 -34.00
N ARG A 734 5.89 -25.32 -35.24
CA ARG A 734 6.82 -25.14 -36.34
C ARG A 734 6.89 -23.64 -36.67
N HIS A 735 8.09 -23.08 -36.73
CA HIS A 735 8.31 -21.64 -36.89
C HIS A 735 9.53 -21.32 -37.77
N SER A 736 9.60 -20.10 -38.28
CA SER A 736 10.75 -19.56 -39.00
C SER A 736 10.94 -18.08 -38.70
N PHE A 737 12.19 -17.63 -38.72
CA PHE A 737 12.56 -16.23 -38.65
C PHE A 737 12.79 -15.67 -40.06
N ASP A 738 12.26 -14.49 -40.33
CA ASP A 738 12.48 -13.83 -41.61
C ASP A 738 13.86 -13.14 -41.64
N PRO A 739 14.48 -13.00 -42.83
CA PRO A 739 15.76 -12.30 -42.97
C PRO A 739 15.64 -10.84 -42.52
N ILE A 740 16.61 -10.36 -41.76
CA ILE A 740 16.62 -9.00 -41.21
C ILE A 740 17.95 -8.30 -41.44
N ASN A 741 17.90 -6.96 -41.47
CA ASN A 741 19.08 -6.10 -41.54
C ASN A 741 19.47 -5.67 -40.12
N GLY A 742 20.64 -6.06 -39.65
CA GLY A 742 21.16 -5.69 -38.32
C GLY A 742 21.77 -6.88 -37.58
N THR A 743 21.99 -6.71 -36.28
CA THR A 743 22.39 -7.83 -35.40
C THR A 743 21.17 -8.33 -34.66
N HIS A 744 20.87 -9.62 -34.80
CA HIS A 744 19.83 -10.33 -34.07
C HIS A 744 20.45 -11.32 -33.11
N PHE A 745 20.08 -11.23 -31.84
CA PHE A 745 20.29 -12.30 -30.88
C PHE A 745 18.94 -12.84 -30.43
N THR A 746 18.73 -14.15 -30.53
CA THR A 746 17.64 -14.82 -29.84
C THR A 746 18.24 -15.59 -28.66
N ILE A 747 17.69 -15.35 -27.47
CA ILE A 747 17.97 -16.18 -26.31
C ILE A 747 16.83 -17.20 -26.20
N ASP A 748 17.15 -18.48 -26.41
CA ASP A 748 16.27 -19.61 -26.11
C ASP A 748 16.67 -20.19 -24.76
N SER A 749 15.77 -20.09 -23.79
CA SER A 749 15.96 -20.72 -22.50
C SER A 749 14.98 -21.87 -22.30
N HIS A 750 15.51 -23.02 -21.87
CA HIS A 750 14.75 -24.26 -21.74
C HIS A 750 15.36 -25.23 -20.70
N CYS A 751 14.62 -26.27 -20.36
CA CYS A 751 15.13 -27.42 -19.61
C CYS A 751 15.59 -28.52 -20.57
N CYS A 752 16.78 -29.09 -20.37
CA CYS A 752 17.22 -30.24 -21.15
C CYS A 752 16.32 -31.47 -20.93
N GLN A 753 16.36 -32.42 -21.86
CA GLN A 753 15.49 -33.61 -21.85
C GLN A 753 15.60 -34.42 -20.57
N TRP A 754 16.81 -34.58 -20.02
CA TRP A 754 17.01 -35.29 -18.76
C TRP A 754 16.41 -34.54 -17.56
N THR A 755 16.66 -33.23 -17.44
CA THR A 755 16.09 -32.37 -16.40
C THR A 755 14.57 -32.46 -16.41
N ARG A 756 13.96 -32.41 -17.59
CA ARG A 756 12.51 -32.62 -17.73
C ARG A 756 12.10 -34.03 -17.32
N SER A 757 12.85 -35.07 -17.69
CA SER A 757 12.55 -36.44 -17.24
C SER A 757 12.53 -36.57 -15.71
N GLN A 758 13.36 -35.84 -14.97
CA GLN A 758 13.34 -35.84 -13.50
C GLN A 758 12.14 -35.05 -12.94
N MET A 759 11.79 -33.91 -13.54
CA MET A 759 10.61 -33.12 -13.15
C MET A 759 9.29 -33.88 -13.31
N PHE A 760 9.22 -34.82 -14.24
CA PHE A 760 8.00 -35.56 -14.60
C PHE A 760 8.06 -37.07 -14.24
N ARG A 761 9.09 -37.54 -13.52
CA ARG A 761 9.23 -38.95 -13.05
C ARG A 761 8.73 -39.21 -11.63
N GLU A 762 8.52 -38.19 -10.79
CA GLU A 762 8.03 -38.40 -9.43
C GLU A 762 6.54 -38.83 -9.43
N PRO A 763 6.18 -40.00 -8.88
CA PRO A 763 4.79 -40.33 -8.58
C PRO A 763 4.35 -39.53 -7.35
N GLN A 764 3.33 -38.69 -7.55
CA GLN A 764 2.45 -38.07 -6.56
C GLN A 764 2.76 -38.35 -5.07
N LEU A 765 3.30 -37.34 -4.39
CA LEU A 765 3.06 -37.10 -2.97
C LEU A 765 2.56 -35.66 -2.82
N LEU A 766 1.33 -35.44 -3.31
CA LEU A 766 0.33 -34.45 -2.91
C LEU A 766 -0.68 -34.37 -4.06
N ASP A 767 -1.89 -34.81 -3.75
CA ASP A 767 -3.04 -34.82 -4.62
C ASP A 767 -3.45 -33.37 -4.91
N THR A 768 -3.02 -32.80 -6.04
CA THR A 768 -3.55 -31.54 -6.57
C THR A 768 -3.88 -31.69 -8.04
N GLN A 769 -5.05 -32.29 -8.31
CA GLN A 769 -5.78 -31.98 -9.54
C GLN A 769 -6.26 -30.52 -9.46
N LEU A 770 -5.54 -29.59 -10.08
CA LEU A 770 -6.11 -28.31 -10.50
C LEU A 770 -6.31 -28.34 -12.01
N HIS A 771 -7.51 -28.77 -12.37
CA HIS A 771 -8.13 -28.61 -13.67
C HIS A 771 -7.95 -27.18 -14.22
N THR A 772 -7.06 -26.99 -15.19
CA THR A 772 -7.19 -25.91 -16.19
C THR A 772 -8.26 -26.33 -17.22
N THR A 773 -9.49 -26.50 -16.75
CA THR A 773 -10.65 -26.67 -17.64
C THR A 773 -11.39 -25.34 -17.65
N VAL A 774 -11.33 -24.60 -18.76
CA VAL A 774 -12.31 -23.54 -19.01
C VAL A 774 -13.57 -24.22 -19.50
N LEU A 775 -14.55 -24.40 -18.63
CA LEU A 775 -15.92 -24.64 -19.07
C LEU A 775 -16.79 -23.47 -18.60
N PRO A 776 -17.51 -22.77 -19.49
CA PRO A 776 -18.76 -22.14 -19.08
C PRO A 776 -19.73 -23.27 -18.67
N PRO A 777 -20.53 -23.12 -17.61
CA PRO A 777 -21.46 -24.16 -17.23
C PRO A 777 -22.45 -24.41 -18.37
N LYS A 778 -22.42 -25.62 -18.95
CA LYS A 778 -23.50 -26.13 -19.79
C LYS A 778 -24.73 -26.29 -18.89
N PHE A 779 -25.79 -25.56 -19.17
CA PHE A 779 -27.12 -25.83 -18.62
C PHE A 779 -27.55 -27.24 -19.04
N GLY A 780 -27.47 -28.18 -18.10
CA GLY A 780 -27.98 -29.53 -18.22
C GLY A 780 -28.91 -29.80 -17.04
N SER A 781 -30.20 -29.84 -17.32
CA SER A 781 -31.25 -30.21 -16.37
C SER A 781 -31.04 -31.63 -15.85
N LYS A 782 -30.74 -31.79 -14.56
CA LYS A 782 -31.33 -32.82 -13.67
C LYS A 782 -30.84 -32.63 -12.23
N GLU A 783 -31.80 -32.44 -11.34
CA GLU A 783 -31.65 -32.31 -9.90
C GLU A 783 -30.92 -33.51 -9.26
N ARG A 784 -30.09 -33.23 -8.24
CA ARG A 784 -30.14 -33.92 -6.95
C ARG A 784 -29.67 -32.98 -5.84
N ARG A 785 -30.53 -32.84 -4.83
CA ARG A 785 -30.40 -31.96 -3.66
C ARG A 785 -29.29 -32.41 -2.70
N SER A 786 -28.39 -31.50 -2.32
CA SER A 786 -27.77 -31.48 -0.99
C SER A 786 -27.14 -30.11 -0.68
N HIS A 787 -27.82 -29.35 0.18
CA HIS A 787 -27.37 -28.38 1.19
C HIS A 787 -26.10 -27.54 0.95
N GLY A 788 -26.32 -26.23 0.77
CA GLY A 788 -25.59 -25.10 1.39
C GLY A 788 -24.07 -25.02 1.22
N GLY A 789 -23.62 -24.33 0.17
CA GLY A 789 -22.21 -23.95 0.00
C GLY A 789 -22.07 -22.45 -0.30
N THR A 790 -21.49 -21.71 0.63
CA THR A 790 -21.15 -20.28 0.49
C THR A 790 -19.83 -20.13 -0.28
N PRO A 791 -19.73 -19.29 -1.33
CA PRO A 791 -18.48 -19.08 -2.04
C PRO A 791 -17.65 -17.98 -1.36
N VAL A 792 -16.53 -18.39 -0.75
CA VAL A 792 -15.49 -17.53 -0.17
C VAL A 792 -14.55 -17.05 -1.29
N THR A 793 -14.29 -15.74 -1.36
CA THR A 793 -13.32 -15.14 -2.29
C THR A 793 -11.94 -15.15 -1.64
N TYR A 794 -10.96 -15.83 -2.24
CA TYR A 794 -9.56 -15.82 -1.79
C TYR A 794 -8.76 -14.82 -2.64
N ILE A 795 -8.09 -13.87 -1.98
CA ILE A 795 -7.06 -13.04 -2.59
C ILE A 795 -5.72 -13.66 -2.20
N TYR A 796 -5.12 -14.41 -3.12
CA TYR A 796 -3.73 -14.86 -2.99
C TYR A 796 -2.85 -13.68 -3.41
N THR A 797 -2.11 -13.08 -2.47
CA THR A 797 -0.97 -12.23 -2.81
C THR A 797 0.20 -13.17 -3.13
N PRO A 798 0.67 -13.26 -4.38
CA PRO A 798 1.89 -14.00 -4.67
C PRO A 798 3.06 -13.21 -4.10
N THR A 799 3.60 -13.68 -2.97
CA THR A 799 4.93 -13.25 -2.54
C THR A 799 5.93 -13.80 -3.56
N LEU A 800 6.67 -12.92 -4.21
CA LEU A 800 7.87 -13.31 -4.96
C LEU A 800 8.87 -13.88 -3.94
N HIS A 801 8.93 -15.21 -3.85
CA HIS A 801 10.00 -15.89 -3.12
C HIS A 801 11.31 -15.76 -3.91
N PHE A 802 11.99 -14.63 -3.78
CA PHE A 802 13.43 -14.56 -4.03
C PHE A 802 14.15 -15.07 -2.80
N SER A 803 14.18 -16.39 -2.64
CA SER A 803 15.15 -17.03 -1.76
C SER A 803 16.33 -17.44 -2.63
N TYR A 804 17.25 -16.51 -2.90
CA TYR A 804 18.59 -16.91 -3.33
C TYR A 804 19.32 -17.47 -2.10
N PRO A 805 19.74 -18.74 -2.11
CA PRO A 805 20.24 -19.42 -0.92
C PRO A 805 21.74 -19.18 -0.67
N TYR A 806 22.27 -17.98 -0.93
CA TYR A 806 23.73 -17.73 -0.81
C TYR A 806 24.16 -16.52 0.02
N LEU A 807 23.27 -15.97 0.84
CA LEU A 807 23.65 -15.05 1.93
C LEU A 807 22.94 -15.47 3.21
N ALA A 808 23.36 -16.63 3.73
CA ALA A 808 23.18 -17.00 5.12
C ALA A 808 24.57 -17.21 5.71
N ASP A 809 25.26 -16.08 5.88
CA ASP A 809 26.19 -15.76 6.96
C ASP A 809 26.04 -14.28 7.29
#